data_AF-A0A844GZ83-F1
#
_entry.id   AF-A0A844GZ83-F1
#
_cell.length_a   1.000
_cell.length_b   1.000
_cell.length_c   1.000
_cell.angle_alpha   90.00
_cell.angle_beta   90.00
_cell.angle_gamma   90.00
#
_symmetry.space_group_name_H-M   'P 1'
#
loop_
_entity.id
_entity.type
_entity.pdbx_description
1 polymer ?
#
loop_
_entity_poly.entity_id
_entity_poly.type
_entity_poly.pdbx_seq_one_letter_code
_entity_poly.pdbx_strand_id
1 'polypeptide(L)'
;MEAQELLERYAKGERDFRGKVGERLDLRGASLKGIDLRGAILTFSDFSDADLTGVNFEYSYLAGANFTNTNLEKALLDNSSLEWTYLYKTRIDNCQGLDSKWYKVWKIVNGQADMNKLQNLDLSFCYLKEINFSNCNLQGIDFSASKLINVNFSNCNLKNSKFNFKKMQNLEGYSPSFHYHYPSIIDCNFTKSDLTNAEFISADLKNLNFTNSALFNTNFSSTKAGIDPHWKEWFTTSSGYIWLKTNFDNVDFRGTKLATAIFNHTNLRGIIGDESVFENNKLYIAWLLINNLINENSKTFLEYPLDLDFVDLRDINTEQLKYINLKFANLQNSDLRGLNLSNLDLEGACLKESDLSNANLNRTNMKRVNLTKTTLFEANLSQANLSDSNLSKSSLYSSIFDLAILDNAILQKCNITNASFRYSQCVKANFDDVYICNNLKANFDNANLTGTIFDNTLLDKNYQSSPIPSEFNHLLTQQKDFINRYKQGYLLESPLEGSHSEITTISTEETAKLRAFSWEMVDKYKKFKQNAKSVELFLNNLTGKLGEALLKHRLGNLVTEVDYELYNYGDGGVDFTLTDYPNIGIQVKTRSGNLTEISWSISKAEIEKNSLLVCVLSEQKISEAQPNYKLIFAGFIPTSEIKIEGNKGYVKVDDLYYSGGIYSYLESLFIKD
;
A
#
# COMPACT_ATOMS: atom_id res chain seq x y z
N MET A 1 -6.67 35.22 -8.71
CA MET A 1 -5.75 36.12 -9.44
C MET A 1 -4.42 35.43 -9.57
N GLU A 2 -3.85 35.38 -10.77
CA GLU A 2 -2.51 34.83 -11.03
C GLU A 2 -1.43 35.91 -10.81
N ALA A 3 -0.16 35.50 -10.69
CA ALA A 3 0.94 36.40 -10.34
C ALA A 3 1.11 37.53 -11.35
N GLN A 4 0.99 37.23 -12.65
CA GLN A 4 1.13 38.22 -13.71
C GLN A 4 0.05 39.31 -13.61
N GLU A 5 -1.21 38.94 -13.37
CA GLU A 5 -2.31 39.91 -13.23
C GLU A 5 -2.06 40.83 -12.02
N LEU A 6 -1.61 40.28 -10.90
CA LEU A 6 -1.25 41.06 -9.71
C LEU A 6 -0.16 42.09 -10.02
N LEU A 7 0.93 41.65 -10.66
CA LEU A 7 2.06 42.50 -11.01
C LEU A 7 1.66 43.64 -11.96
N GLU A 8 0.84 43.35 -12.98
CA GLU A 8 0.34 44.35 -13.92
C GLU A 8 -0.55 45.40 -13.26
N ARG A 9 -1.45 44.98 -12.36
CA ARG A 9 -2.34 45.88 -11.62
C ARG A 9 -1.56 46.73 -10.62
N TYR A 10 -0.60 46.13 -9.94
CA TYR A 10 0.29 46.84 -9.03
C TYR A 10 1.12 47.91 -9.77
N ALA A 11 1.64 47.58 -10.96
CA ALA A 11 2.38 48.53 -11.81
C ALA A 11 1.51 49.71 -12.28
N LYS A 12 0.20 49.50 -12.44
CA LYS A 12 -0.80 50.55 -12.74
C LYS A 12 -1.19 51.40 -11.52
N GLY A 13 -0.64 51.13 -10.34
CA GLY A 13 -0.86 51.90 -9.10
C GLY A 13 -1.89 51.28 -8.14
N GLU A 14 -2.50 50.14 -8.46
CA GLU A 14 -3.36 49.45 -7.50
C GLU A 14 -2.55 48.95 -6.29
N ARG A 15 -3.11 49.07 -5.09
CA ARG A 15 -2.48 48.60 -3.84
C ARG A 15 -3.41 47.72 -3.01
N ASP A 16 -4.73 47.77 -3.24
CA ASP A 16 -5.73 47.00 -2.49
C ASP A 16 -6.07 45.66 -3.17
N PHE A 17 -5.44 44.60 -2.69
CA PHE A 17 -5.60 43.23 -3.18
C PHE A 17 -6.28 42.31 -2.15
N ARG A 18 -6.98 42.89 -1.16
CA ARG A 18 -7.58 42.15 -0.04
C ARG A 18 -8.49 41.02 -0.50
N GLY A 19 -8.19 39.78 -0.09
CA GLY A 19 -8.95 38.58 -0.45
C GLY A 19 -9.04 38.26 -1.95
N LYS A 20 -8.36 39.00 -2.83
CA LYS A 20 -8.44 38.82 -4.30
C LYS A 20 -7.39 37.87 -4.86
N VAL A 21 -6.48 37.39 -4.01
CA VAL A 21 -5.25 36.71 -4.39
C VAL A 21 -5.30 35.24 -3.98
N GLY A 22 -4.85 34.35 -4.88
CA GLY A 22 -4.92 32.90 -4.73
C GLY A 22 -3.58 32.25 -4.34
N GLU A 23 -3.61 30.93 -4.15
CA GLU A 23 -2.49 30.12 -3.66
C GLU A 23 -1.36 29.95 -4.70
N ARG A 24 -0.16 29.57 -4.26
CA ARG A 24 0.99 29.15 -5.09
C ARG A 24 1.46 30.20 -6.11
N LEU A 25 1.47 31.47 -5.73
CA LEU A 25 1.97 32.51 -6.61
C LEU A 25 3.49 32.50 -6.70
N ASP A 26 4.01 32.74 -7.90
CA ASP A 26 5.43 33.04 -8.10
C ASP A 26 5.61 34.56 -8.15
N LEU A 27 6.11 35.14 -7.06
CA LEU A 27 6.39 36.57 -6.89
C LEU A 27 7.87 36.81 -6.54
N ARG A 28 8.75 35.91 -7.00
CA ARG A 28 10.19 36.00 -6.74
C ARG A 28 10.77 37.29 -7.30
N GLY A 29 11.56 37.99 -6.48
CA GLY A 29 12.19 39.27 -6.82
C GLY A 29 11.23 40.44 -7.04
N ALA A 30 9.92 40.27 -6.80
CA ALA A 30 8.94 41.33 -7.03
C ALA A 30 9.11 42.48 -6.02
N SER A 31 8.95 43.71 -6.47
CA SER A 31 8.94 44.90 -5.58
C SER A 31 7.51 45.39 -5.36
N LEU A 32 6.89 44.95 -4.26
CA LEU A 32 5.48 45.21 -3.91
C LEU A 32 5.32 46.01 -2.61
N LYS A 33 6.11 47.08 -2.46
CA LYS A 33 6.11 47.96 -1.28
C LYS A 33 4.71 48.50 -0.94
N GLY A 34 4.28 48.29 0.30
CA GLY A 34 3.01 48.79 0.81
C GLY A 34 1.77 48.17 0.18
N ILE A 35 1.89 47.00 -0.48
CA ILE A 35 0.73 46.27 -0.99
C ILE A 35 -0.15 45.79 0.17
N ASP A 36 -1.47 45.88 0.00
CA ASP A 36 -2.47 45.41 0.96
C ASP A 36 -3.00 44.05 0.50
N LEU A 37 -2.56 42.99 1.17
CA LEU A 37 -2.90 41.60 0.91
C LEU A 37 -3.75 41.00 2.03
N ARG A 38 -4.44 41.81 2.85
CA ARG A 38 -5.24 41.28 3.97
C ARG A 38 -6.23 40.22 3.54
N GLY A 39 -6.31 39.14 4.31
CA GLY A 39 -7.20 38.02 4.03
C GLY A 39 -6.89 37.26 2.75
N ALA A 40 -5.74 37.51 2.10
CA ALA A 40 -5.35 36.78 0.90
C ALA A 40 -4.99 35.33 1.24
N ILE A 41 -5.32 34.41 0.32
CA ILE A 41 -4.94 33.01 0.43
C ILE A 41 -3.64 32.85 -0.37
N LEU A 42 -2.50 32.86 0.31
CA LEU A 42 -1.16 32.93 -0.27
C LEU A 42 -0.32 31.69 0.04
N THR A 43 -0.98 30.63 0.49
CA THR A 43 -0.38 29.33 0.82
C THR A 43 0.58 28.88 -0.29
N PHE A 44 1.79 28.45 0.08
CA PHE A 44 2.84 27.97 -0.82
C PHE A 44 3.28 28.96 -1.92
N SER A 45 3.01 30.25 -1.75
CA SER A 45 3.54 31.27 -2.67
C SER A 45 5.03 31.48 -2.46
N ASP A 46 5.75 31.78 -3.52
CA ASP A 46 7.17 32.09 -3.49
C ASP A 46 7.40 33.61 -3.56
N PHE A 47 7.89 34.17 -2.47
CA PHE A 47 8.28 35.58 -2.33
C PHE A 47 9.80 35.74 -2.24
N SER A 48 10.59 34.74 -2.64
CA SER A 48 12.04 34.80 -2.47
C SER A 48 12.60 36.06 -3.15
N ASP A 49 13.50 36.76 -2.46
CA ASP A 49 14.14 37.99 -2.94
C ASP A 49 13.18 39.18 -3.19
N ALA A 50 11.89 39.06 -2.84
CA ALA A 50 10.93 40.14 -3.01
C ALA A 50 11.16 41.30 -2.02
N ASP A 51 10.83 42.52 -2.45
CA ASP A 51 10.76 43.68 -1.58
C ASP A 51 9.30 43.98 -1.21
N LEU A 52 8.91 43.51 -0.02
CA LEU A 52 7.57 43.63 0.54
C LEU A 52 7.56 44.63 1.71
N THR A 53 8.43 45.64 1.70
CA THR A 53 8.47 46.66 2.77
C THR A 53 7.07 47.25 2.99
N GLY A 54 6.58 47.19 4.23
CA GLY A 54 5.27 47.75 4.62
C GLY A 54 4.05 46.98 4.11
N VAL A 55 4.21 45.74 3.65
CA VAL A 55 3.08 44.88 3.22
C VAL A 55 2.08 44.67 4.37
N ASN A 56 0.80 44.68 4.05
CA ASN A 56 -0.24 44.28 4.99
C ASN A 56 -0.70 42.85 4.71
N PHE A 57 -0.31 41.92 5.60
CA PHE A 57 -0.70 40.51 5.59
C PHE A 57 -1.70 40.16 6.69
N GLU A 58 -2.35 41.12 7.36
CA GLU A 58 -3.30 40.79 8.44
C GLU A 58 -4.36 39.80 7.94
N TYR A 59 -4.65 38.76 8.73
CA TYR A 59 -5.59 37.68 8.39
C TYR A 59 -5.26 36.85 7.15
N SER A 60 -4.04 36.95 6.61
CA SER A 60 -3.65 36.22 5.40
C SER A 60 -3.24 34.77 5.71
N TYR A 61 -3.48 33.87 4.76
CA TYR A 61 -3.04 32.48 4.86
C TYR A 61 -1.69 32.33 4.16
N LEU A 62 -0.58 32.27 4.90
CA LEU A 62 0.78 32.21 4.33
C LEU A 62 1.44 30.84 4.51
N ALA A 63 0.70 29.82 4.97
CA ALA A 63 1.32 28.54 5.29
C ALA A 63 2.14 27.97 4.11
N GLY A 64 3.37 27.56 4.39
CA GLY A 64 4.30 27.03 3.40
C GLY A 64 4.88 28.04 2.41
N ALA A 65 4.58 29.33 2.53
CA ALA A 65 5.16 30.36 1.68
C ALA A 65 6.68 30.50 1.88
N ASN A 66 7.40 30.78 0.79
CA ASN A 66 8.85 30.97 0.80
C ASN A 66 9.19 32.46 0.92
N PHE A 67 9.81 32.86 2.03
CA PHE A 67 10.26 34.23 2.29
C PHE A 67 11.79 34.36 2.26
N THR A 68 12.46 33.46 1.54
CA THR A 68 13.92 33.47 1.47
C THR A 68 14.43 34.83 1.00
N ASN A 69 15.27 35.48 1.80
CA ASN A 69 15.85 36.80 1.46
C ASN A 69 14.80 37.89 1.16
N THR A 70 13.56 37.73 1.61
CA THR A 70 12.50 38.72 1.42
C THR A 70 12.65 39.88 2.40
N ASN A 71 12.37 41.09 1.94
CA ASN A 71 12.26 42.25 2.82
C ASN A 71 10.83 42.41 3.35
N LEU A 72 10.59 42.10 4.63
CA LEU A 72 9.33 42.31 5.34
C LEU A 72 9.40 43.48 6.33
N GLU A 73 10.39 44.38 6.23
CA GLU A 73 10.46 45.54 7.13
C GLU A 73 9.13 46.28 7.19
N LYS A 74 8.66 46.58 8.41
CA LYS A 74 7.38 47.26 8.68
C LYS A 74 6.12 46.50 8.22
N ALA A 75 6.21 45.20 7.93
CA ALA A 75 5.04 44.40 7.58
C ALA A 75 4.05 44.31 8.75
N LEU A 76 2.76 44.15 8.42
CA LEU A 76 1.68 43.89 9.37
C LEU A 76 1.25 42.43 9.23
N LEU A 77 1.37 41.64 10.30
CA LEU A 77 1.21 40.18 10.29
C LEU A 77 0.15 39.67 11.29
N ASP A 78 -0.64 40.56 11.89
CA ASP A 78 -1.65 40.18 12.89
C ASP A 78 -2.62 39.13 12.31
N ASN A 79 -2.81 38.04 13.06
CA ASN A 79 -3.68 36.92 12.69
C ASN A 79 -3.34 36.24 11.35
N SER A 80 -2.10 36.38 10.86
CA SER A 80 -1.63 35.63 9.68
C SER A 80 -1.17 34.21 10.05
N SER A 81 -1.39 33.24 9.16
CA SER A 81 -0.90 31.87 9.32
C SER A 81 0.51 31.76 8.78
N LEU A 82 1.46 31.21 9.55
CA LEU A 82 2.89 31.15 9.19
C LEU A 82 3.45 29.72 9.27
N GLU A 83 2.59 28.72 9.44
CA GLU A 83 2.97 27.31 9.48
C GLU A 83 3.76 26.92 8.23
N TRP A 84 4.88 26.23 8.41
CA TRP A 84 5.78 25.79 7.34
C TRP A 84 6.39 26.90 6.46
N THR A 85 6.23 28.17 6.81
CA THR A 85 6.91 29.25 6.08
C THR A 85 8.42 29.14 6.19
N TYR A 86 9.13 29.48 5.12
CA TYR A 86 10.59 29.49 5.13
C TYR A 86 11.12 30.92 5.25
N LEU A 87 11.64 31.25 6.44
CA LEU A 87 12.03 32.61 6.84
C LEU A 87 13.55 32.87 6.77
N TYR A 88 14.26 32.12 5.94
CA TYR A 88 15.72 32.22 5.83
C TYR A 88 16.14 33.55 5.20
N LYS A 89 17.05 34.29 5.86
CA LYS A 89 17.52 35.63 5.46
C LYS A 89 16.42 36.69 5.33
N THR A 90 15.22 36.44 5.83
CA THR A 90 14.14 37.43 5.80
C THR A 90 14.45 38.59 6.73
N ARG A 91 14.25 39.84 6.28
CA ARG A 91 14.34 41.03 7.13
C ARG A 91 12.98 41.34 7.74
N ILE A 92 12.91 41.50 9.06
CA ILE A 92 11.64 41.72 9.79
C ILE A 92 11.68 42.95 10.71
N ASP A 93 12.59 43.90 10.45
CA ASP A 93 12.74 45.06 11.33
C ASP A 93 11.45 45.88 11.37
N ASN A 94 11.00 46.21 12.58
CA ASN A 94 9.76 46.95 12.84
C ASN A 94 8.48 46.28 12.31
N CYS A 95 8.47 44.96 12.09
CA CYS A 95 7.21 44.22 11.87
C CYS A 95 6.25 44.37 13.06
N GLN A 96 4.95 44.41 12.77
CA GLN A 96 3.88 44.40 13.76
C GLN A 96 3.07 43.10 13.64
N GLY A 97 2.57 42.60 14.76
CA GLY A 97 1.67 41.43 14.77
C GLY A 97 2.34 40.06 14.54
N LEU A 98 3.68 39.97 14.48
CA LEU A 98 4.37 38.69 14.37
C LEU A 98 4.27 37.91 15.68
N ASP A 99 3.64 36.73 15.63
CA ASP A 99 3.52 35.84 16.79
C ASP A 99 4.88 35.48 17.40
N SER A 100 4.92 35.39 18.73
CA SER A 100 6.13 35.14 19.50
C SER A 100 6.83 33.82 19.16
N LYS A 101 6.08 32.79 18.73
CA LYS A 101 6.60 31.50 18.24
C LYS A 101 7.35 31.71 16.94
N TRP A 102 6.74 32.37 15.96
CA TRP A 102 7.35 32.61 14.65
C TRP A 102 8.56 33.54 14.74
N TYR A 103 8.56 34.49 15.67
CA TYR A 103 9.75 35.27 15.98
C TYR A 103 10.91 34.41 16.52
N LYS A 104 10.64 33.41 17.37
CA LYS A 104 11.66 32.44 17.83
C LYS A 104 12.15 31.56 16.68
N VAL A 105 11.26 31.07 15.83
CA VAL A 105 11.61 30.30 14.62
C VAL A 105 12.51 31.12 13.70
N TRP A 106 12.17 32.39 13.44
CA TRP A 106 12.98 33.30 12.65
C TRP A 106 14.39 33.46 13.24
N LYS A 107 14.51 33.66 14.56
CA LYS A 107 15.82 33.74 15.23
C LYS A 107 16.65 32.47 15.05
N ILE A 108 16.03 31.29 15.14
CA ILE A 108 16.72 30.00 14.95
C ILE A 108 17.22 29.89 13.52
N VAL A 109 16.34 30.09 12.54
CA VAL A 109 16.66 29.95 11.11
C VAL A 109 17.74 30.94 10.66
N ASN A 110 17.80 32.12 11.29
CA ASN A 110 18.76 33.17 10.95
C ASN A 110 19.99 33.22 11.87
N GLY A 111 20.22 32.21 12.72
CA GLY A 111 21.40 32.13 13.57
C GLY A 111 21.48 33.20 14.67
N GLN A 112 20.34 33.75 15.07
CA GLN A 112 20.22 34.81 16.10
C GLN A 112 19.61 34.29 17.41
N ALA A 113 19.29 33.00 17.50
CA ALA A 113 18.74 32.39 18.72
C ALA A 113 19.84 32.12 19.77
N ASP A 114 19.49 32.29 21.05
CA ASP A 114 20.28 31.81 22.16
C ASP A 114 20.06 30.30 22.33
N MET A 115 21.00 29.50 21.83
CA MET A 115 20.89 28.04 21.76
C MET A 115 20.83 27.35 23.13
N ASN A 116 21.11 28.08 24.22
CA ASN A 116 20.98 27.56 25.59
C ASN A 116 19.55 27.64 26.15
N LYS A 117 18.63 28.35 25.47
CA LYS A 117 17.26 28.62 25.93
C LYS A 117 16.19 27.96 25.07
N LEU A 118 16.45 26.74 24.63
CA LEU A 118 15.58 26.01 23.69
C LEU A 118 14.68 24.95 24.35
N GLN A 119 14.85 24.69 25.65
CA GLN A 119 14.06 23.70 26.39
C GLN A 119 12.57 24.05 26.42
N ASN A 120 11.72 23.03 26.29
CA ASN A 120 10.25 23.13 26.33
C ASN A 120 9.62 24.12 25.34
N LEU A 121 10.34 24.50 24.28
CA LEU A 121 9.79 25.37 23.25
C LEU A 121 8.80 24.60 22.36
N ASP A 122 7.68 25.24 22.05
CA ASP A 122 6.82 24.80 20.96
C ASP A 122 7.38 25.31 19.63
N LEU A 123 7.95 24.39 18.85
CA LEU A 123 8.37 24.58 17.47
C LEU A 123 7.56 23.68 16.52
N SER A 124 6.32 23.32 16.89
CA SER A 124 5.44 22.54 16.02
C SER A 124 5.08 23.34 14.76
N PHE A 125 4.82 22.65 13.65
CA PHE A 125 4.48 23.25 12.35
C PHE A 125 5.55 24.18 11.76
N CYS A 126 6.80 24.16 12.22
CA CYS A 126 7.84 25.00 11.64
C CYS A 126 8.51 24.34 10.42
N TYR A 127 9.28 25.12 9.66
CA TYR A 127 10.18 24.60 8.65
C TYR A 127 11.62 24.97 8.99
N LEU A 128 12.42 23.97 9.35
CA LEU A 128 13.85 24.08 9.62
C LEU A 128 14.63 23.25 8.60
N LYS A 129 15.55 23.91 7.91
CA LYS A 129 16.45 23.29 6.93
C LYS A 129 17.88 23.65 7.29
N GLU A 130 18.76 22.65 7.33
CA GLU A 130 20.21 22.83 7.55
C GLU A 130 20.56 23.52 8.88
N ILE A 131 19.74 23.31 9.92
CA ILE A 131 19.97 23.88 11.25
C ILE A 131 20.88 22.96 12.07
N ASN A 132 21.86 23.54 12.76
CA ASN A 132 22.74 22.82 13.67
C ASN A 132 22.37 23.07 15.13
N PHE A 133 21.74 22.07 15.76
CA PHE A 133 21.44 22.04 17.19
C PHE A 133 22.46 21.23 18.01
N SER A 134 23.58 20.77 17.43
CA SER A 134 24.49 19.87 18.14
C SER A 134 24.88 20.39 19.52
N ASN A 135 24.95 19.50 20.51
CA ASN A 135 25.26 19.80 21.92
C ASN A 135 24.19 20.64 22.67
N CYS A 136 23.03 20.91 22.08
CA CYS A 136 22.00 21.70 22.75
C CYS A 136 21.18 20.87 23.74
N ASN A 137 20.67 21.56 24.77
CA ASN A 137 19.60 21.01 25.61
C ASN A 137 18.24 21.37 25.03
N LEU A 138 17.59 20.38 24.43
CA LEU A 138 16.29 20.46 23.77
C LEU A 138 15.23 19.63 24.51
N GLN A 139 15.41 19.40 25.80
CA GLN A 139 14.46 18.65 26.62
C GLN A 139 13.05 19.24 26.49
N GLY A 140 12.07 18.38 26.23
CA GLY A 140 10.66 18.72 26.12
C GLY A 140 10.28 19.57 24.90
N ILE A 141 11.17 19.75 23.93
CA ILE A 141 10.87 20.52 22.71
C ILE A 141 9.80 19.82 21.88
N ASP A 142 8.87 20.59 21.30
CA ASP A 142 7.84 20.06 20.40
C ASP A 142 8.15 20.45 18.95
N PHE A 143 8.52 19.48 18.12
CA PHE A 143 8.66 19.58 16.66
C PHE A 143 7.51 18.86 15.92
N SER A 144 6.40 18.56 16.59
CA SER A 144 5.28 17.87 15.97
C SER A 144 4.80 18.63 14.74
N ALA A 145 4.47 17.89 13.68
CA ALA A 145 4.04 18.44 12.41
C ALA A 145 5.03 19.44 11.76
N SER A 146 6.30 19.45 12.13
CA SER A 146 7.32 20.31 11.49
C SER A 146 7.95 19.64 10.26
N LYS A 147 8.54 20.47 9.40
CA LYS A 147 9.45 20.05 8.33
C LYS A 147 10.88 20.24 8.81
N LEU A 148 11.59 19.16 9.06
CA LEU A 148 12.99 19.13 9.49
C LEU A 148 13.79 18.44 8.40
N ILE A 149 14.65 19.20 7.71
CA ILE A 149 15.45 18.69 6.60
C ILE A 149 16.92 18.95 6.91
N ASN A 150 17.73 17.88 6.96
CA ASN A 150 19.17 17.97 7.23
C ASN A 150 19.48 18.74 8.52
N VAL A 151 18.69 18.50 9.58
CA VAL A 151 18.88 19.13 10.89
C VAL A 151 19.81 18.27 11.73
N ASN A 152 20.86 18.87 12.30
CA ASN A 152 21.83 18.18 13.14
C ASN A 152 21.44 18.28 14.62
N PHE A 153 20.97 17.18 15.18
CA PHE A 153 20.64 16.98 16.59
C PHE A 153 21.69 16.14 17.34
N SER A 154 22.93 16.04 16.86
CA SER A 154 23.95 15.20 17.50
C SER A 154 24.35 15.68 18.89
N ASN A 155 24.59 14.73 19.81
CA ASN A 155 24.97 14.97 21.20
C ASN A 155 23.98 15.89 21.97
N CYS A 156 22.70 15.84 21.64
CA CYS A 156 21.66 16.65 22.28
C CYS A 156 20.98 15.92 23.44
N ASN A 157 20.50 16.68 24.41
CA ASN A 157 19.47 16.21 25.34
C ASN A 157 18.09 16.45 24.71
N LEU A 158 17.42 15.39 24.28
CA LEU A 158 16.11 15.37 23.63
C LEU A 158 15.07 14.62 24.47
N LYS A 159 15.28 14.52 25.79
CA LYS A 159 14.32 13.84 26.65
C LYS A 159 12.93 14.44 26.54
N ASN A 160 11.91 13.59 26.42
CA ASN A 160 10.50 13.99 26.29
C ASN A 160 10.21 14.90 25.08
N SER A 161 11.08 14.97 24.07
CA SER A 161 10.83 15.75 22.85
C SER A 161 9.76 15.10 21.97
N LYS A 162 9.05 15.89 21.17
CA LYS A 162 8.00 15.39 20.27
C LYS A 162 8.35 15.67 18.81
N PHE A 163 8.21 14.65 17.98
CA PHE A 163 8.49 14.64 16.54
C PHE A 163 7.29 14.08 15.76
N ASN A 164 6.12 14.06 16.39
CA ASN A 164 4.94 13.36 15.89
C ASN A 164 4.43 13.98 14.59
N PHE A 165 3.93 13.14 13.70
CA PHE A 165 3.07 13.62 12.63
C PHE A 165 1.71 14.04 13.20
N LYS A 166 1.25 15.23 12.84
CA LYS A 166 -0.13 15.68 13.08
C LYS A 166 -0.70 16.21 11.78
N LYS A 167 -1.87 15.71 11.38
CA LYS A 167 -2.64 16.34 10.31
C LYS A 167 -3.09 17.71 10.81
N MET A 168 -2.99 18.74 9.98
CA MET A 168 -3.77 19.96 10.18
C MET A 168 -5.24 19.59 10.01
N GLN A 169 -5.98 19.47 11.10
CA GLN A 169 -7.44 19.39 11.06
C GLN A 169 -7.98 20.80 11.31
N ASN A 170 -9.01 21.21 10.56
CA ASN A 170 -9.80 22.42 10.80
C ASN A 170 -9.10 23.77 10.59
N LEU A 171 -8.69 24.06 9.35
CA LEU A 171 -8.54 25.45 8.94
C LEU A 171 -9.43 25.71 7.73
N GLU A 172 -10.51 26.47 7.95
CA GLU A 172 -11.36 26.99 6.88
C GLU A 172 -10.49 27.82 5.92
N GLY A 173 -10.62 27.59 4.61
CA GLY A 173 -9.94 28.40 3.58
C GLY A 173 -8.70 27.77 2.92
N TYR A 174 -8.24 26.59 3.34
CA TYR A 174 -7.16 25.89 2.64
C TYR A 174 -7.69 24.96 1.55
N SER A 175 -7.13 25.06 0.34
CA SER A 175 -7.50 24.20 -0.79
C SER A 175 -7.29 22.71 -0.47
N PRO A 176 -8.21 21.82 -0.91
CA PRO A 176 -8.05 20.37 -0.80
C PRO A 176 -6.81 19.82 -1.53
N SER A 177 -6.03 20.67 -2.22
CA SER A 177 -4.82 20.36 -2.99
C SER A 177 -3.51 20.39 -2.16
N PHE A 178 -3.60 20.39 -0.83
CA PHE A 178 -2.52 20.46 0.18
C PHE A 178 -1.46 19.33 0.15
N HIS A 179 -1.27 18.62 -0.97
CA HIS A 179 -0.55 17.34 -1.04
C HIS A 179 0.96 17.42 -1.03
N TYR A 180 1.57 18.58 -1.21
CA TYR A 180 2.99 18.63 -1.56
C TYR A 180 3.91 18.74 -0.33
N HIS A 181 3.36 18.89 0.87
CA HIS A 181 4.06 19.56 1.96
C HIS A 181 3.68 19.04 3.36
N TYR A 182 3.58 17.73 3.51
CA TYR A 182 3.41 17.10 4.82
C TYR A 182 4.59 17.41 5.76
N PRO A 183 4.36 17.43 7.08
CA PRO A 183 5.43 17.30 8.05
C PRO A 183 6.37 16.17 7.70
N SER A 184 7.67 16.41 7.78
CA SER A 184 8.69 15.43 7.43
C SER A 184 9.93 15.65 8.27
N ILE A 185 10.61 14.56 8.62
CA ILE A 185 11.89 14.59 9.33
C ILE A 185 12.84 13.76 8.49
N ILE A 186 13.58 14.42 7.62
CA ILE A 186 14.37 13.77 6.57
C ILE A 186 15.84 14.18 6.75
N ASP A 187 16.73 13.20 6.60
CA ASP A 187 18.18 13.39 6.65
C ASP A 187 18.67 14.02 7.98
N CYS A 188 17.91 13.88 9.06
CA CYS A 188 18.26 14.45 10.36
C CYS A 188 19.20 13.52 11.15
N ASN A 189 20.20 14.11 11.80
CA ASN A 189 21.23 13.38 12.54
C ASN A 189 20.96 13.45 14.05
N PHE A 190 20.66 12.32 14.68
CA PHE A 190 20.41 12.18 16.11
C PHE A 190 21.55 11.49 16.87
N THR A 191 22.73 11.34 16.28
CA THR A 191 23.83 10.54 16.86
C THR A 191 24.24 10.98 18.27
N LYS A 192 24.52 10.02 19.16
CA LYS A 192 24.94 10.24 20.56
C LYS A 192 23.96 11.05 21.42
N SER A 193 22.71 11.18 21.00
CA SER A 193 21.70 11.98 21.69
C SER A 193 20.87 11.14 22.66
N ASP A 194 20.30 11.80 23.67
CA ASP A 194 19.41 11.16 24.63
C ASP A 194 17.95 11.52 24.30
N LEU A 195 17.24 10.59 23.68
CA LEU A 195 15.82 10.70 23.31
C LEU A 195 14.92 9.91 24.26
N THR A 196 15.33 9.73 25.51
CA THR A 196 14.51 9.01 26.50
C THR A 196 13.12 9.65 26.60
N ASN A 197 12.06 8.84 26.47
CA ASN A 197 10.64 9.25 26.41
C ASN A 197 10.27 10.17 25.23
N ALA A 198 11.10 10.30 24.19
CA ALA A 198 10.72 11.07 23.01
C ALA A 198 9.60 10.38 22.23
N GLU A 199 8.84 11.15 21.46
CA GLU A 199 7.74 10.65 20.63
C GLU A 199 8.03 10.94 19.16
N PHE A 200 7.87 9.93 18.30
CA PHE A 200 7.94 10.00 16.84
C PHE A 200 6.64 9.47 16.21
N ILE A 201 5.52 9.53 16.92
CA ILE A 201 4.27 8.88 16.51
C ILE A 201 3.86 9.31 15.10
N SER A 202 3.65 8.35 14.20
CA SER A 202 3.29 8.59 12.80
C SER A 202 4.30 9.41 11.97
N ALA A 203 5.50 9.71 12.51
CA ALA A 203 6.53 10.45 11.79
C ALA A 203 7.11 9.64 10.62
N ASP A 204 7.61 10.36 9.61
CA ASP A 204 8.49 9.79 8.58
C ASP A 204 9.93 9.79 9.09
N LEU A 205 10.56 8.62 9.15
CA LEU A 205 11.90 8.40 9.68
C LEU A 205 12.96 8.20 8.58
N LYS A 206 12.65 8.56 7.33
CA LYS A 206 13.58 8.41 6.20
C LYS A 206 14.96 9.04 6.47
N ASN A 207 16.01 8.24 6.28
CA ASN A 207 17.42 8.64 6.41
C ASN A 207 17.77 9.27 7.79
N LEU A 208 17.09 8.85 8.86
CA LEU A 208 17.45 9.29 10.21
C LEU A 208 18.60 8.45 10.78
N ASN A 209 19.52 9.12 11.47
CA ASN A 209 20.68 8.46 12.09
C ASN A 209 20.61 8.53 13.62
N PHE A 210 20.40 7.39 14.27
CA PHE A 210 20.34 7.25 15.73
C PHE A 210 21.59 6.61 16.34
N THR A 211 22.71 6.52 15.60
CA THR A 211 23.91 5.79 16.05
C THR A 211 24.39 6.28 17.42
N ASN A 212 24.63 5.34 18.34
CA ASN A 212 25.07 5.58 19.73
C ASN A 212 24.10 6.42 20.59
N SER A 213 22.82 6.50 20.22
CA SER A 213 21.82 7.28 20.96
C SER A 213 21.08 6.44 22.01
N ALA A 214 20.50 7.12 23.00
CA ALA A 214 19.64 6.50 24.01
C ALA A 214 18.17 6.69 23.63
N LEU A 215 17.45 5.59 23.40
CA LEU A 215 16.04 5.58 22.97
C LEU A 215 15.12 4.91 24.00
N PHE A 216 15.46 5.01 25.29
CA PHE A 216 14.68 4.39 26.36
C PHE A 216 13.25 4.96 26.37
N ASN A 217 12.24 4.09 26.26
CA ASN A 217 10.83 4.45 26.24
C ASN A 217 10.47 5.45 25.12
N THR A 218 11.27 5.50 24.05
CA THR A 218 10.95 6.31 22.86
C THR A 218 9.79 5.65 22.11
N ASN A 219 8.81 6.44 21.68
CA ASN A 219 7.61 5.95 21.02
C ASN A 219 7.66 6.19 19.51
N PHE A 220 7.85 5.13 18.74
CA PHE A 220 7.82 5.11 17.28
C PHE A 220 6.49 4.62 16.70
N SER A 221 5.40 4.61 17.48
CA SER A 221 4.13 4.01 17.04
C SER A 221 3.62 4.61 15.73
N SER A 222 3.19 3.75 14.81
CA SER A 222 2.66 4.09 13.49
C SER A 222 3.62 4.86 12.58
N THR A 223 4.92 4.85 12.90
CA THR A 223 5.94 5.51 12.07
C THR A 223 6.07 4.83 10.72
N LYS A 224 6.46 5.67 9.77
CA LYS A 224 6.69 5.34 8.37
C LYS A 224 8.14 5.68 8.08
N ALA A 225 8.79 4.98 7.18
CA ALA A 225 9.98 5.50 6.53
C ALA A 225 9.81 5.50 5.01
N GLY A 226 9.90 6.68 4.42
CA GLY A 226 9.92 6.87 2.97
C GLY A 226 8.62 6.61 2.24
N ILE A 227 7.84 7.67 2.03
CA ILE A 227 7.00 7.83 0.83
C ILE A 227 7.15 9.25 0.30
N ASP A 228 7.34 9.35 -1.02
CA ASP A 228 7.16 10.58 -1.79
C ASP A 228 5.79 11.22 -1.46
N PRO A 229 5.70 12.52 -1.14
CA PRO A 229 4.44 13.18 -0.77
C PRO A 229 3.31 13.15 -1.81
N HIS A 230 3.48 12.56 -3.00
CA HIS A 230 2.37 12.35 -3.92
C HIS A 230 1.41 11.25 -3.44
N TRP A 231 0.61 11.57 -2.42
CA TRP A 231 -0.54 10.75 -1.98
C TRP A 231 -1.86 11.37 -2.34
N LYS A 232 -2.77 10.53 -2.86
CA LYS A 232 -4.22 10.66 -2.70
C LYS A 232 -4.87 9.36 -3.24
N GLU A 233 -5.81 8.69 -2.57
CA GLU A 233 -6.97 9.26 -1.86
C GLU A 233 -7.44 8.40 -0.66
N TRP A 234 -8.21 9.07 0.20
CA TRP A 234 -8.91 8.61 1.40
C TRP A 234 -9.34 7.13 1.48
N PHE A 235 -8.96 6.43 2.55
CA PHE A 235 -9.83 5.43 3.19
C PHE A 235 -9.71 5.43 4.71
N THR A 236 -10.82 5.79 5.37
CA THR A 236 -11.22 5.21 6.65
C THR A 236 -11.86 3.86 6.33
N THR A 237 -11.12 2.77 6.54
CA THR A 237 -11.69 1.42 6.70
C THR A 237 -11.60 1.02 8.15
N SER A 238 -12.57 0.20 8.57
CA SER A 238 -12.92 -0.20 9.94
C SER A 238 -11.85 -0.96 10.72
N SER A 239 -10.62 -1.08 10.21
CA SER A 239 -9.49 -1.80 10.82
C SER A 239 -8.26 -0.93 11.12
N GLY A 240 -8.31 0.39 10.88
CA GLY A 240 -7.42 1.36 11.55
C GLY A 240 -5.93 1.37 11.16
N TYR A 241 -5.41 0.44 10.35
CA TYR A 241 -3.97 0.41 10.01
C TYR A 241 -3.74 0.25 8.51
N ILE A 242 -3.23 1.32 7.88
CA ILE A 242 -2.77 1.31 6.47
C ILE A 242 -1.25 1.21 6.48
N TRP A 243 -0.74 0.01 6.18
CA TRP A 243 0.65 -0.26 5.88
C TRP A 243 0.91 0.04 4.41
N LEU A 244 1.29 1.27 4.11
CA LEU A 244 1.94 1.53 2.83
C LEU A 244 3.30 0.82 2.84
N LYS A 245 3.81 0.39 1.68
CA LYS A 245 5.21 -0.07 1.52
C LYS A 245 6.15 1.08 1.90
N THR A 246 6.42 1.21 3.20
CA THR A 246 7.17 2.32 3.79
C THR A 246 8.40 1.72 4.40
N ASN A 247 9.53 1.80 3.73
CA ASN A 247 10.78 1.13 4.06
C ASN A 247 11.66 2.00 4.96
N PHE A 248 12.11 1.50 6.12
CA PHE A 248 13.18 2.09 6.97
C PHE A 248 14.55 2.06 6.29
N ASP A 249 14.58 2.12 4.96
CA ASP A 249 15.80 2.20 4.18
C ASP A 249 16.68 3.30 4.73
N ASN A 250 17.87 2.88 5.14
CA ASN A 250 18.94 3.74 5.65
C ASN A 250 18.69 4.38 7.02
N VAL A 251 17.72 3.89 7.81
CA VAL A 251 17.64 4.27 9.23
C VAL A 251 18.68 3.48 10.01
N ASP A 252 19.62 4.19 10.63
CA ASP A 252 20.77 3.58 11.32
C ASP A 252 20.57 3.57 12.83
N PHE A 253 20.39 2.37 13.37
CA PHE A 253 20.28 2.10 14.80
C PHE A 253 21.55 1.48 15.40
N ARG A 254 22.68 1.36 14.69
CA ARG A 254 23.90 0.73 15.24
C ARG A 254 24.35 1.38 16.56
N GLY A 255 24.72 0.56 17.54
CA GLY A 255 25.12 1.01 18.88
C GLY A 255 24.02 1.72 19.71
N THR A 256 22.74 1.61 19.30
CA THR A 256 21.60 2.22 19.99
C THR A 256 21.10 1.34 21.14
N LYS A 257 20.58 1.95 22.21
CA LYS A 257 19.96 1.23 23.34
C LYS A 257 18.43 1.27 23.25
N LEU A 258 17.80 0.13 22.91
CA LEU A 258 16.35 0.01 22.60
C LEU A 258 15.49 -0.69 23.66
N ALA A 259 15.99 -0.96 24.88
CA ALA A 259 15.38 -1.89 25.85
C ALA A 259 13.89 -1.64 26.22
N THR A 260 13.32 -0.48 25.88
CA THR A 260 11.91 -0.13 26.14
C THR A 260 11.28 0.70 25.01
N ALA A 261 11.90 0.77 23.83
CA ALA A 261 11.34 1.52 22.70
C ALA A 261 10.05 0.84 22.17
N ILE A 262 9.03 1.65 21.84
CA ILE A 262 7.70 1.19 21.41
C ILE A 262 7.61 1.33 19.89
N PHE A 263 7.34 0.24 19.18
CA PHE A 263 7.30 0.16 17.71
C PHE A 263 5.93 -0.31 17.17
N ASN A 264 4.84 -0.07 17.91
CA ASN A 264 3.52 -0.53 17.51
C ASN A 264 3.19 -0.01 16.09
N HIS A 265 2.74 -0.88 15.18
CA HIS A 265 2.41 -0.49 13.80
C HIS A 265 3.56 0.16 13.01
N THR A 266 4.80 -0.25 13.28
CA THR A 266 6.02 0.27 12.63
C THR A 266 6.63 -0.76 11.69
N ASN A 267 7.03 -0.35 10.47
CA ASN A 267 7.60 -1.29 9.49
C ASN A 267 9.11 -1.44 9.69
N LEU A 268 9.63 -2.59 10.10
CA LEU A 268 11.07 -2.72 10.41
C LEU A 268 11.97 -3.01 9.20
N ARG A 269 11.42 -3.07 7.97
CA ARG A 269 12.18 -3.32 6.73
C ARG A 269 13.22 -2.23 6.47
N GLY A 270 14.43 -2.58 6.04
CA GLY A 270 15.46 -1.62 5.63
C GLY A 270 16.30 -1.00 6.74
N ILE A 271 15.99 -1.31 8.01
CA ILE A 271 16.77 -0.84 9.17
C ILE A 271 18.21 -1.37 9.11
N ILE A 272 19.18 -0.46 9.27
CA ILE A 272 20.59 -0.77 9.50
C ILE A 272 20.81 -0.92 11.01
N GLY A 273 21.21 -2.11 11.45
CA GLY A 273 21.48 -2.41 12.87
C GLY A 273 22.50 -3.55 13.02
N ASP A 274 22.82 -3.90 14.27
CA ASP A 274 23.63 -5.05 14.65
C ASP A 274 22.92 -5.83 15.79
N GLU A 275 23.42 -7.00 16.18
CA GLU A 275 22.80 -7.84 17.22
C GLU A 275 22.56 -7.07 18.53
N SER A 276 23.49 -6.19 18.91
CA SER A 276 23.40 -5.41 20.15
C SER A 276 22.26 -4.38 20.15
N VAL A 277 21.77 -3.99 18.96
CA VAL A 277 20.63 -3.07 18.80
C VAL A 277 19.33 -3.69 19.30
N PHE A 278 19.15 -5.00 19.07
CA PHE A 278 17.88 -5.68 19.29
C PHE A 278 17.95 -6.73 20.42
N GLU A 279 19.12 -6.91 21.04
CA GLU A 279 19.26 -7.73 22.25
C GLU A 279 18.18 -7.37 23.29
N ASN A 280 17.39 -8.37 23.68
CA ASN A 280 16.25 -8.27 24.62
C ASN A 280 15.03 -7.48 24.11
N ASN A 281 14.92 -7.25 22.80
CA ASN A 281 13.73 -6.66 22.18
C ASN A 281 12.91 -7.72 21.44
N LYS A 282 11.58 -7.67 21.58
CA LYS A 282 10.60 -8.52 20.89
C LYS A 282 10.80 -8.56 19.36
N LEU A 283 11.44 -7.53 18.81
CA LEU A 283 11.64 -7.34 17.38
C LEU A 283 12.90 -7.98 16.81
N TYR A 284 13.79 -8.55 17.64
CA TYR A 284 15.02 -9.16 17.13
C TYR A 284 14.72 -10.24 16.08
N ILE A 285 13.75 -11.10 16.36
CA ILE A 285 13.41 -12.21 15.49
C ILE A 285 12.63 -11.73 14.26
N ALA A 286 11.76 -10.72 14.42
CA ALA A 286 11.11 -10.04 13.29
C ALA A 286 12.15 -9.42 12.33
N TRP A 287 13.19 -8.77 12.88
CA TRP A 287 14.27 -8.21 12.09
C TRP A 287 15.09 -9.29 11.37
N LEU A 288 15.44 -10.38 12.06
CA LEU A 288 16.14 -11.51 11.45
C LEU A 288 15.34 -12.15 10.31
N LEU A 289 14.02 -12.33 10.50
CA LEU A 289 13.08 -12.82 9.50
C LEU A 289 13.05 -11.93 8.24
N ILE A 290 12.83 -10.63 8.46
CA ILE A 290 12.70 -9.65 7.37
C ILE A 290 14.00 -9.53 6.56
N ASN A 291 15.16 -9.65 7.21
CA ASN A 291 16.47 -9.50 6.57
C ASN A 291 17.05 -10.82 6.05
N ASN A 292 16.27 -11.89 6.04
CA ASN A 292 16.69 -13.20 5.57
C ASN A 292 17.93 -13.75 6.32
N LEU A 293 18.02 -13.54 7.63
CA LEU A 293 19.17 -13.91 8.46
C LEU A 293 18.98 -15.21 9.26
N ILE A 294 17.81 -15.85 9.18
CA ILE A 294 17.50 -17.10 9.88
C ILE A 294 17.87 -18.31 9.01
N ASN A 295 18.59 -19.26 9.59
CA ASN A 295 19.01 -20.49 8.92
C ASN A 295 18.97 -21.69 9.88
N GLU A 296 19.42 -22.86 9.41
CA GLU A 296 19.41 -24.11 10.19
C GLU A 296 20.15 -24.03 11.53
N ASN A 297 21.16 -23.15 11.64
CA ASN A 297 21.94 -22.94 12.86
C ASN A 297 21.24 -21.98 13.84
N SER A 298 20.18 -21.28 13.42
CA SER A 298 19.40 -20.36 14.26
C SER A 298 18.47 -21.06 15.26
N LYS A 299 18.34 -22.40 15.18
CA LYS A 299 17.41 -23.22 15.99
C LYS A 299 17.58 -23.10 17.52
N THR A 300 18.74 -22.64 18.00
CA THR A 300 19.11 -22.72 19.43
C THR A 300 18.52 -21.62 20.33
N PHE A 301 17.77 -20.64 19.82
CA PHE A 301 17.37 -19.45 20.60
C PHE A 301 15.85 -19.20 20.74
N LEU A 302 14.98 -20.12 20.32
CA LEU A 302 13.54 -19.86 20.15
C LEU A 302 12.63 -20.79 20.97
N GLU A 303 12.97 -21.02 22.25
CA GLU A 303 12.17 -21.86 23.16
C GLU A 303 10.86 -21.19 23.64
N TYR A 304 10.69 -19.88 23.40
CA TYR A 304 9.49 -19.13 23.80
C TYR A 304 8.57 -18.82 22.62
N PRO A 305 7.25 -18.69 22.85
CA PRO A 305 6.31 -18.27 21.83
C PRO A 305 6.72 -16.92 21.24
N LEU A 306 6.86 -16.91 19.92
CA LEU A 306 7.34 -15.76 19.18
C LEU A 306 6.32 -14.61 19.21
N ASP A 307 6.76 -13.36 19.35
CA ASP A 307 5.87 -12.18 19.30
C ASP A 307 6.16 -11.35 18.04
N LEU A 308 5.31 -11.50 17.03
CA LEU A 308 5.33 -10.82 15.73
C LEU A 308 4.07 -9.96 15.53
N ASP A 309 3.41 -9.50 16.60
CA ASP A 309 2.24 -8.63 16.48
C ASP A 309 2.56 -7.41 15.59
N PHE A 310 1.65 -7.10 14.65
CA PHE A 310 1.78 -6.01 13.68
C PHE A 310 2.98 -6.08 12.73
N VAL A 311 3.68 -7.22 12.61
CA VAL A 311 4.82 -7.33 11.69
C VAL A 311 4.32 -7.55 10.25
N ASP A 312 4.86 -6.78 9.30
CA ASP A 312 4.71 -7.04 7.87
C ASP A 312 5.67 -8.15 7.46
N LEU A 313 5.10 -9.34 7.22
CA LEU A 313 5.84 -10.54 6.86
C LEU A 313 5.64 -10.89 5.38
N ARG A 314 4.97 -10.06 4.58
CA ARG A 314 4.85 -10.27 3.13
C ARG A 314 6.24 -10.41 2.52
N ASP A 315 6.41 -11.18 1.45
CA ASP A 315 7.69 -11.29 0.72
C ASP A 315 8.92 -11.81 1.53
N ILE A 316 8.75 -12.31 2.76
CA ILE A 316 9.87 -13.00 3.44
C ILE A 316 10.21 -14.29 2.70
N ASN A 317 11.45 -14.74 2.86
CA ASN A 317 11.84 -16.08 2.44
C ASN A 317 11.20 -17.12 3.36
N THR A 318 10.13 -17.76 2.89
CA THR A 318 9.35 -18.73 3.70
C THR A 318 10.14 -19.98 4.08
N GLU A 319 11.26 -20.28 3.42
CA GLU A 319 12.18 -21.36 3.81
C GLU A 319 12.71 -21.18 5.24
N GLN A 320 12.83 -19.93 5.70
CA GLN A 320 13.33 -19.63 7.03
C GLN A 320 12.36 -19.99 8.15
N LEU A 321 11.06 -19.98 7.85
CA LEU A 321 10.02 -20.32 8.81
C LEU A 321 10.14 -21.77 9.29
N LYS A 322 10.82 -22.65 8.54
CA LYS A 322 11.13 -24.03 8.93
C LYS A 322 12.10 -24.13 10.11
N TYR A 323 12.84 -23.06 10.41
CA TYR A 323 13.83 -23.02 11.49
C TYR A 323 13.32 -22.30 12.74
N ILE A 324 12.06 -21.86 12.74
CA ILE A 324 11.45 -21.05 13.80
C ILE A 324 10.31 -21.83 14.42
N ASN A 325 10.17 -21.74 15.73
CA ASN A 325 9.00 -22.25 16.42
C ASN A 325 7.84 -21.25 16.30
N LEU A 326 6.88 -21.53 15.42
CA LEU A 326 5.65 -20.75 15.27
C LEU A 326 4.49 -21.25 16.15
N LYS A 327 4.69 -22.33 16.92
CA LYS A 327 3.69 -22.77 17.91
C LYS A 327 3.49 -21.68 18.95
N PHE A 328 2.24 -21.40 19.26
CA PHE A 328 1.83 -20.38 20.23
C PHE A 328 2.30 -18.95 19.90
N ALA A 329 2.83 -18.71 18.70
CA ALA A 329 3.31 -17.40 18.30
C ALA A 329 2.16 -16.37 18.30
N ASN A 330 2.45 -15.16 18.77
CA ASN A 330 1.59 -14.01 18.61
C ASN A 330 1.87 -13.38 17.24
N LEU A 331 0.99 -13.63 16.28
CA LEU A 331 0.96 -13.07 14.93
C LEU A 331 -0.27 -12.17 14.76
N GLN A 332 -0.77 -11.59 15.85
CA GLN A 332 -1.93 -10.73 15.81
C GLN A 332 -1.66 -9.56 14.85
N ASN A 333 -2.67 -9.13 14.10
CA ASN A 333 -2.58 -7.98 13.20
C ASN A 333 -1.44 -7.99 12.16
N SER A 334 -0.78 -9.12 11.96
CA SER A 334 0.33 -9.27 11.02
C SER A 334 -0.18 -9.28 9.58
N ASP A 335 0.65 -8.81 8.65
CA ASP A 335 0.38 -8.94 7.21
C ASP A 335 1.13 -10.16 6.67
N LEU A 336 0.38 -11.21 6.35
CA LEU A 336 0.86 -12.53 5.92
C LEU A 336 0.35 -12.88 4.51
N ARG A 337 -0.14 -11.88 3.76
CA ARG A 337 -0.77 -12.08 2.44
C ARG A 337 0.17 -12.76 1.45
N GLY A 338 -0.36 -13.75 0.74
CA GLY A 338 0.36 -14.49 -0.31
C GLY A 338 1.49 -15.39 0.19
N LEU A 339 1.73 -15.50 1.49
CA LEU A 339 2.82 -16.32 2.02
C LEU A 339 2.53 -17.81 1.86
N ASN A 340 3.59 -18.57 1.53
CA ASN A 340 3.58 -20.01 1.61
C ASN A 340 3.92 -20.47 3.04
N LEU A 341 2.88 -20.82 3.79
CA LEU A 341 2.92 -21.37 5.15
C LEU A 341 2.61 -22.87 5.16
N SER A 342 2.64 -23.53 4.00
CA SER A 342 2.27 -24.93 3.86
C SER A 342 3.17 -25.84 4.68
N ASN A 343 2.60 -26.91 5.24
CA ASN A 343 3.29 -27.91 6.06
C ASN A 343 3.96 -27.37 7.35
N LEU A 344 3.73 -26.11 7.74
CA LEU A 344 4.26 -25.55 8.98
C LEU A 344 3.42 -25.95 10.21
N ASP A 345 3.98 -25.72 11.40
CA ASP A 345 3.31 -25.94 12.67
C ASP A 345 3.01 -24.61 13.38
N LEU A 346 1.74 -24.21 13.30
CA LEU A 346 1.17 -23.01 13.92
C LEU A 346 0.31 -23.35 15.15
N GLU A 347 0.42 -24.55 15.72
CA GLU A 347 -0.42 -24.98 16.84
C GLU A 347 -0.48 -23.93 17.95
N GLY A 348 -1.70 -23.49 18.29
CA GLY A 348 -1.96 -22.52 19.34
C GLY A 348 -1.58 -21.07 19.03
N ALA A 349 -1.12 -20.75 17.81
CA ALA A 349 -0.78 -19.39 17.43
C ALA A 349 -1.98 -18.43 17.51
N CYS A 350 -1.71 -17.16 17.79
CA CYS A 350 -2.69 -16.09 17.80
C CYS A 350 -2.54 -15.24 16.53
N LEU A 351 -3.45 -15.42 15.57
CA LEU A 351 -3.53 -14.72 14.28
C LEU A 351 -4.70 -13.73 14.23
N LYS A 352 -5.27 -13.35 15.38
CA LYS A 352 -6.44 -12.47 15.44
C LYS A 352 -6.20 -11.17 14.66
N GLU A 353 -7.19 -10.72 13.90
CA GLU A 353 -7.13 -9.47 13.12
C GLU A 353 -5.96 -9.40 12.10
N SER A 354 -5.28 -10.52 11.81
CA SER A 354 -4.24 -10.59 10.76
C SER A 354 -4.84 -10.66 9.35
N ASP A 355 -4.00 -10.46 8.34
CA ASP A 355 -4.37 -10.61 6.93
C ASP A 355 -3.58 -11.77 6.28
N LEU A 356 -4.29 -12.85 5.95
CA LEU A 356 -3.80 -14.07 5.32
C LEU A 356 -4.38 -14.23 3.90
N SER A 357 -4.81 -13.16 3.25
CA SER A 357 -5.39 -13.22 1.90
C SER A 357 -4.41 -13.87 0.91
N ASN A 358 -4.89 -14.83 0.11
CA ASN A 358 -4.12 -15.62 -0.85
C ASN A 358 -2.95 -16.43 -0.25
N ALA A 359 -2.87 -16.58 1.08
CA ALA A 359 -1.83 -17.40 1.69
C ALA A 359 -2.05 -18.89 1.41
N ASN A 360 -0.95 -19.63 1.24
CA ASN A 360 -0.97 -21.09 1.12
C ASN A 360 -0.69 -21.71 2.50
N LEU A 361 -1.73 -22.25 3.13
CA LEU A 361 -1.75 -22.96 4.41
C LEU A 361 -2.02 -24.47 4.20
N ASN A 362 -1.70 -25.00 3.02
CA ASN A 362 -1.93 -26.40 2.70
C ASN A 362 -1.19 -27.31 3.70
N ARG A 363 -1.90 -28.30 4.27
CA ARG A 363 -1.35 -29.27 5.24
C ARG A 363 -0.74 -28.66 6.51
N THR A 364 -1.00 -27.40 6.80
CA THR A 364 -0.47 -26.72 7.99
C THR A 364 -1.16 -27.24 9.25
N ASN A 365 -0.40 -27.48 10.32
CA ASN A 365 -0.96 -27.77 11.63
C ASN A 365 -1.39 -26.47 12.29
N MET A 366 -2.70 -26.22 12.35
CA MET A 366 -3.31 -25.01 12.90
C MET A 366 -4.26 -25.34 14.05
N LYS A 367 -4.00 -26.42 14.81
CA LYS A 367 -4.83 -26.80 15.96
C LYS A 367 -4.85 -25.67 16.99
N ARG A 368 -6.02 -25.39 17.56
CA ARG A 368 -6.21 -24.37 18.63
C ARG A 368 -5.74 -22.97 18.26
N VAL A 369 -5.63 -22.66 16.97
CA VAL A 369 -5.24 -21.32 16.51
C VAL A 369 -6.39 -20.34 16.72
N ASN A 370 -6.05 -19.11 17.11
CA ASN A 370 -7.01 -18.01 17.18
C ASN A 370 -6.94 -17.15 15.91
N LEU A 371 -7.89 -17.35 14.99
CA LEU A 371 -8.12 -16.62 13.75
C LEU A 371 -9.28 -15.61 13.87
N THR A 372 -9.68 -15.19 15.08
CA THR A 372 -10.81 -14.26 15.27
C THR A 372 -10.62 -12.98 14.44
N LYS A 373 -11.64 -12.60 13.64
CA LYS A 373 -11.60 -11.41 12.73
C LYS A 373 -10.44 -11.37 11.73
N THR A 374 -9.86 -12.51 11.39
CA THR A 374 -8.80 -12.59 10.37
C THR A 374 -9.38 -12.46 8.96
N THR A 375 -8.61 -11.93 8.01
CA THR A 375 -8.96 -11.99 6.59
C THR A 375 -8.26 -13.21 5.94
N LEU A 376 -9.03 -14.15 5.41
CA LEU A 376 -8.58 -15.38 4.75
C LEU A 376 -9.09 -15.44 3.30
N PHE A 377 -9.22 -14.29 2.66
CA PHE A 377 -9.73 -14.16 1.30
C PHE A 377 -8.90 -15.03 0.33
N GLU A 378 -9.51 -15.97 -0.40
CA GLU A 378 -8.84 -16.90 -1.34
C GLU A 378 -7.66 -17.70 -0.74
N ALA A 379 -7.56 -17.81 0.59
CA ALA A 379 -6.51 -18.60 1.23
C ALA A 379 -6.72 -20.10 0.98
N ASN A 380 -5.64 -20.83 0.73
CA ASN A 380 -5.65 -22.29 0.57
C ASN A 380 -5.34 -22.97 1.90
N LEU A 381 -6.37 -23.45 2.60
CA LEU A 381 -6.27 -24.25 3.83
C LEU A 381 -6.54 -25.74 3.57
N SER A 382 -6.35 -26.23 2.33
CA SER A 382 -6.62 -27.62 2.02
C SER A 382 -5.76 -28.56 2.87
N GLN A 383 -6.37 -29.63 3.39
CA GLN A 383 -5.71 -30.61 4.28
C GLN A 383 -5.14 -30.00 5.59
N ALA A 384 -5.41 -28.74 5.91
CA ALA A 384 -4.96 -28.12 7.16
C ALA A 384 -5.69 -28.74 8.37
N ASN A 385 -5.01 -28.78 9.51
CA ASN A 385 -5.63 -29.22 10.76
C ASN A 385 -6.01 -28.02 11.62
N LEU A 386 -7.28 -27.67 11.66
CA LEU A 386 -7.89 -26.57 12.41
C LEU A 386 -8.73 -27.05 13.60
N SER A 387 -8.48 -28.28 14.11
CA SER A 387 -9.23 -28.79 15.26
C SER A 387 -9.12 -27.83 16.46
N ASP A 388 -10.26 -27.59 17.12
CA ASP A 388 -10.40 -26.71 18.28
C ASP A 388 -10.01 -25.23 18.03
N SER A 389 -9.91 -24.79 16.77
CA SER A 389 -9.52 -23.41 16.41
C SER A 389 -10.70 -22.44 16.46
N ASN A 390 -10.42 -21.16 16.70
CA ASN A 390 -11.43 -20.10 16.72
C ASN A 390 -11.27 -19.16 15.52
N LEU A 391 -12.16 -19.26 14.55
CA LEU A 391 -12.21 -18.44 13.35
C LEU A 391 -13.29 -17.35 13.44
N SER A 392 -13.97 -17.16 14.57
CA SER A 392 -15.17 -16.32 14.65
C SER A 392 -14.99 -14.91 14.07
N LYS A 393 -16.01 -14.43 13.35
CA LYS A 393 -16.01 -13.11 12.68
C LYS A 393 -14.93 -12.91 11.61
N SER A 394 -14.24 -13.97 11.18
CA SER A 394 -13.29 -13.90 10.08
C SER A 394 -13.98 -13.77 8.71
N SER A 395 -13.24 -13.26 7.73
CA SER A 395 -13.66 -13.29 6.33
C SER A 395 -13.02 -14.49 5.63
N LEU A 396 -13.82 -15.53 5.35
CA LEU A 396 -13.41 -16.77 4.68
C LEU A 396 -13.82 -16.77 3.20
N TYR A 397 -14.07 -15.60 2.62
CA TYR A 397 -14.58 -15.47 1.26
C TYR A 397 -13.67 -16.19 0.24
N SER A 398 -14.25 -17.09 -0.56
CA SER A 398 -13.55 -17.89 -1.58
C SER A 398 -12.33 -18.69 -1.09
N SER A 399 -12.22 -18.93 0.22
CA SER A 399 -11.15 -19.76 0.78
C SER A 399 -11.40 -21.25 0.53
N ILE A 400 -10.32 -22.05 0.54
CA ILE A 400 -10.36 -23.48 0.24
C ILE A 400 -10.00 -24.29 1.49
N PHE A 401 -10.95 -24.98 2.09
CA PHE A 401 -10.82 -25.90 3.22
C PHE A 401 -10.98 -27.37 2.81
N ASP A 402 -10.76 -27.69 1.53
CA ASP A 402 -10.94 -29.05 1.04
C ASP A 402 -10.04 -30.04 1.80
N LEU A 403 -10.60 -31.16 2.25
CA LEU A 403 -9.94 -32.17 3.08
C LEU A 403 -9.40 -31.66 4.43
N ALA A 404 -9.73 -30.43 4.85
CA ALA A 404 -9.29 -29.88 6.13
C ALA A 404 -10.01 -30.56 7.31
N ILE A 405 -9.38 -30.52 8.49
CA ILE A 405 -9.96 -31.01 9.74
C ILE A 405 -10.35 -29.81 10.61
N LEU A 406 -11.64 -29.57 10.79
CA LEU A 406 -12.24 -28.48 11.56
C LEU A 406 -13.03 -28.99 12.78
N ASP A 407 -12.72 -30.19 13.27
CA ASP A 407 -13.43 -30.76 14.42
C ASP A 407 -13.40 -29.81 15.63
N ASN A 408 -14.58 -29.56 16.21
CA ASN A 408 -14.84 -28.57 17.28
C ASN A 408 -14.43 -27.11 16.97
N ALA A 409 -14.11 -26.76 15.72
CA ALA A 409 -13.72 -25.39 15.37
C ALA A 409 -14.91 -24.42 15.51
N ILE A 410 -14.63 -23.17 15.88
CA ILE A 410 -15.63 -22.11 16.05
C ILE A 410 -15.58 -21.17 14.83
N LEU A 411 -16.56 -21.25 13.94
CA LEU A 411 -16.71 -20.44 12.74
C LEU A 411 -17.88 -19.45 12.83
N GLN A 412 -18.32 -19.09 14.04
CA GLN A 412 -19.48 -18.21 14.22
C GLN A 412 -19.30 -16.85 13.55
N LYS A 413 -20.36 -16.33 12.92
CA LYS A 413 -20.38 -14.99 12.33
C LYS A 413 -19.32 -14.75 11.25
N CYS A 414 -18.78 -15.81 10.64
CA CYS A 414 -17.82 -15.68 9.56
C CYS A 414 -18.52 -15.40 8.22
N ASN A 415 -17.83 -14.73 7.31
CA ASN A 415 -18.26 -14.68 5.91
C ASN A 415 -17.72 -15.92 5.20
N ILE A 416 -18.57 -16.88 4.85
CA ILE A 416 -18.18 -18.13 4.14
C ILE A 416 -18.60 -18.13 2.67
N THR A 417 -18.90 -16.96 2.10
CA THR A 417 -19.35 -16.84 0.71
C THR A 417 -18.33 -17.47 -0.24
N ASN A 418 -18.80 -18.40 -1.08
CA ASN A 418 -17.98 -19.13 -2.06
C ASN A 418 -16.83 -19.97 -1.47
N ALA A 419 -16.79 -20.19 -0.16
CA ALA A 419 -15.78 -21.05 0.46
C ALA A 419 -16.02 -22.53 0.14
N SER A 420 -14.94 -23.29 -0.05
CA SER A 420 -15.01 -24.73 -0.32
C SER A 420 -14.61 -25.52 0.92
N PHE A 421 -15.40 -26.50 1.32
CA PHE A 421 -15.21 -27.40 2.46
C PHE A 421 -15.33 -28.87 2.01
N ARG A 422 -15.01 -29.18 0.74
CA ARG A 422 -15.24 -30.52 0.19
C ARG A 422 -14.42 -31.57 0.94
N TYR A 423 -15.02 -32.71 1.26
CA TYR A 423 -14.35 -33.80 1.98
C TYR A 423 -13.74 -33.41 3.35
N SER A 424 -14.08 -32.23 3.89
CA SER A 424 -13.57 -31.77 5.17
C SER A 424 -14.19 -32.55 6.33
N GLN A 425 -13.51 -32.60 7.47
CA GLN A 425 -14.07 -33.07 8.74
C GLN A 425 -14.52 -31.85 9.53
N CYS A 426 -15.81 -31.74 9.83
CA CYS A 426 -16.39 -30.62 10.58
C CYS A 426 -17.12 -31.13 11.83
N VAL A 427 -16.65 -32.21 12.45
CA VAL A 427 -17.38 -32.87 13.53
C VAL A 427 -17.51 -31.90 14.70
N LYS A 428 -18.75 -31.57 15.10
CA LYS A 428 -19.06 -30.59 16.16
C LYS A 428 -18.52 -29.17 15.89
N ALA A 429 -18.20 -28.84 14.66
CA ALA A 429 -17.84 -27.47 14.30
C ALA A 429 -19.05 -26.53 14.48
N ASN A 430 -18.80 -25.28 14.83
CA ASN A 430 -19.84 -24.29 15.07
C ASN A 430 -19.88 -23.26 13.93
N PHE A 431 -20.82 -23.43 13.00
CA PHE A 431 -21.08 -22.52 11.89
C PHE A 431 -22.26 -21.58 12.17
N ASP A 432 -22.60 -21.33 13.43
CA ASP A 432 -23.77 -20.50 13.76
C ASP A 432 -23.63 -19.04 13.27
N ASP A 433 -24.71 -18.46 12.74
CA ASP A 433 -24.77 -17.06 12.28
C ASP A 433 -23.72 -16.72 11.20
N VAL A 434 -23.26 -17.69 10.40
CA VAL A 434 -22.38 -17.41 9.25
C VAL A 434 -23.14 -16.67 8.15
N TYR A 435 -22.43 -15.77 7.47
CA TYR A 435 -22.99 -14.93 6.40
C TYR A 435 -22.56 -15.46 5.03
N ILE A 436 -23.53 -15.50 4.13
CA ILE A 436 -23.35 -15.80 2.72
C ILE A 436 -23.95 -14.62 1.93
N CYS A 437 -23.16 -13.98 1.08
CA CYS A 437 -23.57 -12.84 0.29
C CYS A 437 -23.77 -13.23 -1.18
N ASN A 438 -24.60 -12.46 -1.90
CA ASN A 438 -24.64 -12.45 -3.37
C ASN A 438 -25.01 -13.77 -4.06
N ASN A 439 -25.86 -14.61 -3.45
CA ASN A 439 -26.35 -15.90 -3.99
C ASN A 439 -25.28 -16.97 -4.28
N LEU A 440 -23.99 -16.71 -4.00
CA LEU A 440 -22.92 -17.70 -4.06
C LEU A 440 -23.06 -18.68 -2.88
N LYS A 441 -22.73 -19.96 -3.08
CA LYS A 441 -22.89 -20.99 -2.03
C LYS A 441 -21.53 -21.44 -1.50
N ALA A 442 -21.45 -21.71 -0.21
CA ALA A 442 -20.35 -22.51 0.34
C ALA A 442 -20.54 -23.97 -0.08
N ASN A 443 -19.45 -24.64 -0.47
CA ASN A 443 -19.49 -26.03 -0.92
C ASN A 443 -19.12 -26.97 0.24
N PHE A 444 -20.03 -27.84 0.65
CA PHE A 444 -19.79 -28.87 1.68
C PHE A 444 -19.85 -30.31 1.13
N ASP A 445 -19.62 -30.50 -0.18
CA ASP A 445 -19.74 -31.81 -0.82
C ASP A 445 -18.83 -32.84 -0.13
N ASN A 446 -19.43 -33.94 0.33
CA ASN A 446 -18.77 -35.02 1.06
C ASN A 446 -18.09 -34.61 2.37
N ALA A 447 -18.40 -33.43 2.91
CA ALA A 447 -17.94 -33.03 4.24
C ALA A 447 -18.61 -33.88 5.33
N ASN A 448 -17.84 -34.26 6.35
CA ASN A 448 -18.40 -34.88 7.54
C ASN A 448 -18.92 -33.80 8.49
N LEU A 449 -20.23 -33.58 8.45
CA LEU A 449 -20.92 -32.57 9.25
C LEU A 449 -21.48 -33.10 10.58
N THR A 450 -21.03 -34.25 11.07
CA THR A 450 -21.60 -34.90 12.27
C THR A 450 -21.58 -33.96 13.48
N GLY A 451 -22.75 -33.60 14.00
CA GLY A 451 -22.89 -32.71 15.16
C GLY A 451 -22.54 -31.24 14.90
N THR A 452 -22.37 -30.82 13.64
CA THR A 452 -22.13 -29.42 13.27
C THR A 452 -23.34 -28.56 13.62
N ILE A 453 -23.10 -27.35 14.13
CA ILE A 453 -24.14 -26.39 14.52
C ILE A 453 -24.37 -25.37 13.42
N PHE A 454 -25.63 -25.14 13.03
CA PHE A 454 -26.05 -24.17 11.99
C PHE A 454 -27.28 -23.33 12.41
N ASP A 455 -27.62 -23.27 13.69
CA ASP A 455 -28.93 -22.86 14.23
C ASP A 455 -29.52 -21.55 13.65
N ASN A 456 -28.69 -20.53 13.40
CA ASN A 456 -29.09 -19.23 12.85
C ASN A 456 -28.59 -18.97 11.42
N THR A 457 -28.18 -20.01 10.70
CA THR A 457 -27.63 -19.88 9.35
C THR A 457 -28.74 -19.91 8.29
N LEU A 458 -28.80 -18.91 7.41
CA LEU A 458 -29.69 -18.89 6.24
C LEU A 458 -29.16 -19.85 5.15
N LEU A 459 -29.25 -21.16 5.37
CA LEU A 459 -28.94 -22.17 4.34
C LEU A 459 -30.19 -22.49 3.51
N ASP A 460 -30.09 -22.33 2.20
CA ASP A 460 -31.12 -22.72 1.23
C ASP A 460 -31.30 -24.26 1.23
N LYS A 461 -32.49 -24.74 1.62
CA LYS A 461 -32.80 -26.12 2.05
C LYS A 461 -32.75 -27.21 0.95
N ASN A 462 -32.21 -26.93 -0.23
CA ASN A 462 -32.19 -27.86 -1.36
C ASN A 462 -30.77 -28.41 -1.63
N TYR A 463 -30.28 -29.26 -0.73
CA TYR A 463 -29.11 -30.10 -0.99
C TYR A 463 -29.60 -31.49 -1.45
N GLN A 464 -29.55 -31.75 -2.76
CA GLN A 464 -29.64 -33.11 -3.31
C GLN A 464 -28.34 -33.44 -4.04
N SER A 465 -27.77 -34.59 -3.68
CA SER A 465 -26.56 -35.16 -4.28
C SER A 465 -26.74 -35.33 -5.79
N SER A 466 -25.96 -34.59 -6.57
CA SER A 466 -25.75 -34.86 -7.99
C SER A 466 -24.38 -35.51 -8.20
N PRO A 467 -24.25 -36.42 -9.19
CA PRO A 467 -23.05 -37.20 -9.38
C PRO A 467 -21.89 -36.34 -9.91
N ILE A 468 -20.69 -36.78 -9.57
CA ILE A 468 -19.37 -36.17 -9.82
C ILE A 468 -19.26 -35.70 -11.28
N PRO A 469 -19.01 -34.40 -11.52
CA PRO A 469 -18.54 -33.92 -12.79
C PRO A 469 -17.03 -33.56 -12.67
N SER A 470 -16.23 -33.84 -13.70
CA SER A 470 -14.76 -33.65 -13.81
C SER A 470 -14.21 -32.42 -13.06
N GLU A 471 -12.95 -32.51 -12.59
CA GLU A 471 -12.26 -31.67 -11.56
C GLU A 471 -12.49 -30.14 -11.60
N PHE A 472 -12.99 -29.57 -12.71
CA PHE A 472 -13.24 -28.13 -12.89
C PHE A 472 -14.69 -27.76 -13.27
N ASN A 473 -15.66 -28.66 -13.18
CA ASN A 473 -17.07 -28.34 -13.48
C ASN A 473 -17.68 -27.28 -12.54
N HIS A 474 -17.12 -27.14 -11.34
CA HIS A 474 -17.49 -26.06 -10.43
C HIS A 474 -17.11 -24.69 -11.02
N LEU A 475 -15.97 -24.57 -11.72
CA LEU A 475 -15.55 -23.33 -12.39
C LEU A 475 -16.46 -22.98 -13.57
N LEU A 476 -16.97 -23.99 -14.31
CA LEU A 476 -17.98 -23.76 -15.36
C LEU A 476 -19.32 -23.28 -14.78
N THR A 477 -19.67 -23.79 -13.60
CA THR A 477 -20.88 -23.36 -12.88
C THR A 477 -20.73 -21.93 -12.38
N GLN A 478 -19.57 -21.60 -11.80
CA GLN A 478 -19.22 -20.22 -11.40
C GLN A 478 -19.14 -19.28 -12.61
N GLN A 479 -18.69 -19.75 -13.77
CA GLN A 479 -18.68 -18.94 -14.98
C GLN A 479 -20.10 -18.57 -15.43
N LYS A 480 -21.03 -19.53 -15.42
CA LYS A 480 -22.44 -19.27 -15.72
C LYS A 480 -23.05 -18.26 -14.75
N ASP A 481 -22.71 -18.37 -13.47
CA ASP A 481 -23.12 -17.41 -12.44
C ASP A 481 -22.55 -16.01 -12.70
N PHE A 482 -21.24 -15.90 -12.97
CA PHE A 482 -20.58 -14.65 -13.36
C PHE A 482 -21.26 -13.99 -14.55
N ILE A 483 -21.56 -14.73 -15.60
CA ILE A 483 -22.27 -14.21 -16.79
C ILE A 483 -23.68 -13.72 -16.43
N ASN A 484 -24.39 -14.43 -15.55
CA ASN A 484 -25.71 -14.00 -15.09
C ASN A 484 -25.63 -12.72 -14.24
N ARG A 485 -24.65 -12.63 -13.32
CA ARG A 485 -24.40 -11.43 -12.52
C ARG A 485 -24.00 -10.24 -13.38
N TYR A 486 -23.15 -10.45 -14.38
CA TYR A 486 -22.80 -9.45 -15.38
C TYR A 486 -24.06 -8.90 -16.06
N LYS A 487 -24.94 -9.79 -16.58
CA LYS A 487 -26.20 -9.40 -17.23
C LYS A 487 -27.15 -8.62 -16.33
N GLN A 488 -27.09 -8.86 -15.03
CA GLN A 488 -27.93 -8.20 -14.02
C GLN A 488 -27.27 -6.94 -13.41
N GLY A 489 -26.04 -6.60 -13.81
CA GLY A 489 -25.29 -5.46 -13.25
C GLY A 489 -24.75 -5.68 -11.84
N TYR A 490 -24.65 -6.94 -11.38
CA TYR A 490 -24.21 -7.33 -10.04
C TYR A 490 -22.77 -7.88 -10.03
N LEU A 491 -21.87 -7.23 -10.76
CA LEU A 491 -20.44 -7.54 -10.67
C LEU A 491 -19.88 -7.08 -9.32
N LEU A 492 -18.97 -7.86 -8.75
CA LEU A 492 -18.23 -7.47 -7.56
C LEU A 492 -17.20 -6.44 -7.98
N GLU A 493 -17.45 -5.20 -7.61
CA GLU A 493 -16.43 -4.16 -7.52
C GLU A 493 -15.87 -4.21 -6.10
N SER A 494 -14.65 -4.74 -5.94
CA SER A 494 -13.98 -4.68 -4.65
C SER A 494 -13.01 -3.50 -4.66
N PRO A 495 -13.23 -2.47 -3.83
CA PRO A 495 -12.31 -1.34 -3.71
C PRO A 495 -11.07 -1.69 -2.86
N LEU A 496 -10.97 -2.92 -2.35
CA LEU A 496 -9.89 -3.41 -1.50
C LEU A 496 -8.74 -3.98 -2.35
N GLU A 497 -7.56 -3.35 -2.26
CA GLU A 497 -6.33 -3.83 -2.89
C GLU A 497 -5.95 -5.22 -2.34
N GLY A 498 -5.88 -6.23 -3.22
CA GLY A 498 -5.64 -7.63 -2.86
C GLY A 498 -6.89 -8.51 -2.73
N SER A 499 -8.10 -7.96 -2.91
CA SER A 499 -9.35 -8.74 -3.02
C SER A 499 -9.67 -9.09 -4.49
N HIS A 500 -10.29 -10.25 -4.74
CA HIS A 500 -10.85 -10.58 -6.06
C HIS A 500 -12.08 -9.72 -6.32
N SER A 501 -11.95 -8.89 -7.34
CA SER A 501 -13.05 -8.18 -7.98
C SER A 501 -13.08 -8.70 -9.40
N GLU A 502 -14.26 -9.01 -9.95
CA GLU A 502 -14.29 -9.31 -11.38
C GLU A 502 -13.87 -8.07 -12.20
N ILE A 503 -13.91 -6.88 -11.58
CA ILE A 503 -13.45 -5.60 -12.12
C ILE A 503 -12.10 -5.20 -11.50
N THR A 504 -11.05 -5.16 -12.30
CA THR A 504 -9.76 -4.58 -11.89
C THR A 504 -9.63 -3.19 -12.46
N THR A 505 -9.37 -2.20 -11.60
CA THR A 505 -9.09 -0.83 -12.04
C THR A 505 -7.58 -0.67 -12.22
N ILE A 506 -7.14 -0.50 -13.46
CA ILE A 506 -5.78 -0.06 -13.77
C ILE A 506 -5.72 1.45 -13.50
N SER A 507 -4.89 1.82 -12.54
CA SER A 507 -4.80 3.19 -12.03
C SER A 507 -4.37 4.20 -13.10
N THR A 508 -4.56 5.49 -12.83
CA THR A 508 -4.12 6.54 -13.77
C THR A 508 -2.61 6.55 -13.97
N GLU A 509 -1.85 6.30 -12.90
CA GLU A 509 -0.38 6.25 -12.94
C GLU A 509 0.11 5.05 -13.76
N GLU A 510 -0.45 3.88 -13.50
CA GLU A 510 -0.10 2.67 -14.24
C GLU A 510 -0.49 2.79 -15.71
N THR A 511 -1.69 3.30 -16.00
CA THR A 511 -2.13 3.59 -17.37
C THR A 511 -1.16 4.55 -18.08
N ALA A 512 -0.57 5.53 -17.38
CA ALA A 512 0.44 6.42 -17.95
C ALA A 512 1.77 5.70 -18.25
N LYS A 513 2.22 4.78 -17.38
CA LYS A 513 3.41 3.95 -17.63
C LYS A 513 3.21 3.02 -18.82
N LEU A 514 2.08 2.30 -18.84
CA LEU A 514 1.72 1.42 -19.96
C LEU A 514 1.58 2.20 -21.27
N ARG A 515 1.07 3.43 -21.22
CA ARG A 515 0.99 4.36 -22.36
C ARG A 515 2.37 4.77 -22.85
N ALA A 516 3.27 5.18 -21.97
CA ALA A 516 4.63 5.55 -22.33
C ALA A 516 5.36 4.37 -22.99
N PHE A 517 5.30 3.19 -22.37
CA PHE A 517 5.85 1.95 -22.92
C PHE A 517 5.26 1.61 -24.30
N SER A 518 3.94 1.79 -24.46
CA SER A 518 3.26 1.52 -25.74
C SER A 518 3.78 2.43 -26.85
N TRP A 519 4.10 3.69 -26.55
CA TRP A 519 4.70 4.62 -27.50
C TRP A 519 6.16 4.26 -27.82
N GLU A 520 6.95 3.83 -26.83
CA GLU A 520 8.30 3.32 -27.06
C GLU A 520 8.30 2.10 -28.00
N MET A 521 7.31 1.21 -27.85
CA MET A 521 7.14 0.07 -28.75
C MET A 521 6.76 0.51 -30.17
N VAL A 522 5.93 1.54 -30.34
CA VAL A 522 5.63 2.09 -31.67
C VAL A 522 6.91 2.57 -32.37
N ASP A 523 7.77 3.29 -31.64
CA ASP A 523 9.03 3.78 -32.17
C ASP A 523 9.99 2.64 -32.53
N LYS A 524 10.03 1.58 -31.71
CA LYS A 524 10.80 0.35 -32.00
C LYS A 524 10.27 -0.34 -33.26
N TYR A 525 8.97 -0.61 -33.35
CA TYR A 525 8.37 -1.36 -34.48
C TYR A 525 8.38 -0.60 -35.81
N LYS A 526 8.27 0.74 -35.78
CA LYS A 526 8.39 1.57 -37.00
C LYS A 526 9.76 1.45 -37.67
N LYS A 527 10.82 1.24 -36.90
CA LYS A 527 12.16 0.97 -37.46
C LYS A 527 12.20 -0.32 -38.29
N PHE A 528 11.31 -1.28 -38.01
CA PHE A 528 11.26 -2.58 -38.67
C PHE A 528 10.15 -2.73 -39.73
N LYS A 529 9.05 -1.96 -39.65
CA LYS A 529 7.93 -2.01 -40.61
C LYS A 529 7.59 -0.62 -41.15
N GLN A 530 8.11 -0.28 -42.33
CA GLN A 530 8.08 1.05 -42.94
C GLN A 530 6.68 1.62 -43.32
N ASN A 531 5.56 0.99 -43.00
CA ASN A 531 4.21 1.46 -43.36
C ASN A 531 3.14 1.28 -42.25
N ALA A 532 3.54 1.02 -41.01
CA ALA A 532 2.58 0.77 -39.93
C ALA A 532 1.95 2.06 -39.38
N LYS A 533 0.63 2.06 -39.19
CA LYS A 533 -0.11 3.18 -38.61
C LYS A 533 0.22 3.29 -37.10
N SER A 534 0.89 4.38 -36.71
CA SER A 534 1.37 4.59 -35.33
C SER A 534 0.28 4.43 -34.28
N VAL A 535 -0.89 4.99 -34.54
CA VAL A 535 -2.04 4.95 -33.60
C VAL A 535 -2.60 3.55 -33.45
N GLU A 536 -2.65 2.76 -34.53
CA GLU A 536 -3.14 1.38 -34.48
C GLU A 536 -2.18 0.46 -33.73
N LEU A 537 -0.87 0.62 -33.97
CA LEU A 537 0.16 -0.09 -33.22
C LEU A 537 0.13 0.27 -31.73
N PHE A 538 0.03 1.56 -31.42
CA PHE A 538 -0.09 2.06 -30.06
C PHE A 538 -1.29 1.44 -29.35
N LEU A 539 -2.49 1.53 -29.93
CA LEU A 539 -3.71 1.03 -29.32
C LEU A 539 -3.68 -0.50 -29.14
N ASN A 540 -3.12 -1.25 -30.10
CA ASN A 540 -2.98 -2.70 -29.97
C ASN A 540 -2.02 -3.07 -28.84
N ASN A 541 -0.88 -2.37 -28.71
CA ASN A 541 0.08 -2.63 -27.64
C ASN A 541 -0.51 -2.28 -26.26
N LEU A 542 -1.11 -1.09 -26.13
CA LEU A 542 -1.76 -0.65 -24.90
C LEU A 542 -2.87 -1.62 -24.48
N THR A 543 -3.65 -2.13 -25.44
CA THR A 543 -4.71 -3.12 -25.17
C THR A 543 -4.15 -4.42 -24.59
N GLY A 544 -3.04 -4.94 -25.14
CA GLY A 544 -2.36 -6.11 -24.59
C GLY A 544 -1.84 -5.84 -23.17
N LYS A 545 -1.07 -4.76 -23.01
CA LYS A 545 -0.44 -4.41 -21.73
C LYS A 545 -1.42 -4.13 -20.60
N LEU A 546 -2.60 -3.59 -20.90
CA LEU A 546 -3.68 -3.44 -19.93
C LEU A 546 -4.18 -4.79 -19.39
N GLY A 547 -4.28 -5.81 -20.24
CA GLY A 547 -4.66 -7.17 -19.81
C GLY A 547 -3.56 -7.83 -19.00
N GLU A 548 -2.32 -7.67 -19.43
CA GLU A 548 -1.15 -8.19 -18.71
C GLU A 548 -1.05 -7.60 -17.29
N ALA A 549 -1.23 -6.29 -17.15
CA ALA A 549 -1.25 -5.60 -15.86
C ALA A 549 -2.34 -6.17 -14.92
N LEU A 550 -3.56 -6.39 -15.44
CA LEU A 550 -4.63 -7.04 -14.68
C LEU A 550 -4.22 -8.43 -14.19
N LEU A 551 -3.63 -9.26 -15.06
CA LEU A 551 -3.23 -10.61 -14.68
C LEU A 551 -2.11 -10.58 -13.64
N LYS A 552 -1.15 -9.66 -13.77
CA LYS A 552 -0.06 -9.46 -12.80
C LYS A 552 -0.58 -9.01 -11.43
N HIS A 553 -1.61 -8.16 -11.39
CA HIS A 553 -2.30 -7.82 -10.14
C HIS A 553 -2.94 -9.03 -9.45
N ARG A 554 -3.36 -10.03 -10.23
CA ARG A 554 -4.06 -11.22 -9.72
C ARG A 554 -3.10 -12.33 -9.28
N LEU A 555 -2.03 -12.55 -10.03
CA LEU A 555 -1.13 -13.68 -9.83
C LEU A 555 0.19 -13.29 -9.15
N GLY A 556 0.54 -12.00 -9.11
CA GLY A 556 1.73 -11.51 -8.43
C GLY A 556 2.99 -12.27 -8.84
N ASN A 557 3.74 -12.77 -7.85
CA ASN A 557 5.01 -13.48 -8.07
C ASN A 557 4.84 -14.91 -8.59
N LEU A 558 3.61 -15.42 -8.76
CA LEU A 558 3.39 -16.74 -9.38
C LEU A 558 3.77 -16.72 -10.87
N VAL A 559 3.66 -15.54 -11.51
CA VAL A 559 3.99 -15.33 -12.91
C VAL A 559 5.21 -14.41 -13.05
N THR A 560 6.05 -14.72 -14.01
CA THR A 560 7.18 -13.89 -14.43
C THR A 560 6.96 -13.44 -15.87
N GLU A 561 7.23 -12.16 -16.14
CA GLU A 561 7.20 -11.63 -17.50
C GLU A 561 8.34 -12.26 -18.31
N VAL A 562 8.06 -12.58 -19.58
CA VAL A 562 9.10 -13.06 -20.49
C VAL A 562 10.04 -11.90 -20.80
N ASP A 563 11.35 -12.08 -20.58
CA ASP A 563 12.34 -11.05 -20.91
C ASP A 563 12.42 -10.83 -22.42
N TYR A 564 11.82 -9.73 -22.86
CA TYR A 564 11.71 -9.34 -24.26
C TYR A 564 13.03 -8.86 -24.88
N GLU A 565 14.09 -8.65 -24.10
CA GLU A 565 15.41 -8.28 -24.63
C GLU A 565 16.22 -9.49 -25.10
N LEU A 566 15.83 -10.71 -24.71
CA LEU A 566 16.50 -11.95 -25.12
C LEU A 566 16.02 -12.52 -26.48
N TYR A 567 14.95 -11.97 -27.07
CA TYR A 567 14.35 -12.48 -28.30
C TYR A 567 14.38 -11.47 -29.46
N ASN A 568 15.14 -11.78 -30.52
CA ASN A 568 15.42 -10.89 -31.64
C ASN A 568 14.21 -10.53 -32.54
N TYR A 569 13.05 -11.19 -32.42
CA TYR A 569 11.92 -11.01 -33.35
C TYR A 569 10.52 -10.97 -32.70
N GLY A 570 10.41 -10.66 -31.40
CA GLY A 570 9.14 -10.52 -30.68
C GLY A 570 8.99 -11.51 -29.51
N ASP A 571 7.88 -11.39 -28.78
CA ASP A 571 7.50 -12.16 -27.57
C ASP A 571 7.30 -13.67 -27.78
N GLY A 572 7.41 -14.14 -29.02
CA GLY A 572 7.18 -15.54 -29.36
C GLY A 572 5.72 -16.00 -29.15
N GLY A 573 4.80 -15.11 -28.76
CA GLY A 573 3.42 -15.43 -28.43
C GLY A 573 3.24 -16.07 -27.06
N VAL A 574 4.01 -15.65 -26.04
CA VAL A 574 3.82 -15.98 -24.62
C VAL A 574 3.96 -14.67 -23.82
N ASP A 575 2.96 -14.31 -23.01
CA ASP A 575 2.99 -13.04 -22.25
C ASP A 575 3.61 -13.24 -20.86
N PHE A 576 3.32 -14.37 -20.23
CA PHE A 576 3.87 -14.76 -18.92
C PHE A 576 4.28 -16.22 -18.90
N THR A 577 5.23 -16.55 -18.03
CA THR A 577 5.52 -17.92 -17.62
C THR A 577 5.35 -18.08 -16.12
N LEU A 578 5.08 -19.30 -15.63
CA LEU A 578 5.12 -19.53 -14.18
C LEU A 578 6.55 -19.43 -13.66
N THR A 579 6.72 -18.77 -12.51
CA THR A 579 8.03 -18.45 -11.94
C THR A 579 8.88 -19.71 -11.68
N ASP A 580 8.27 -20.77 -11.16
CA ASP A 580 8.95 -22.03 -10.87
C ASP A 580 8.93 -23.03 -12.04
N TYR A 581 8.09 -22.78 -13.05
CA TYR A 581 7.88 -23.66 -14.20
C TYR A 581 7.81 -22.85 -15.50
N PRO A 582 8.97 -22.35 -16.00
CA PRO A 582 9.01 -21.43 -17.13
C PRO A 582 8.48 -22.03 -18.45
N ASN A 583 8.30 -23.35 -18.51
CA ASN A 583 7.69 -24.06 -19.65
C ASN A 583 6.17 -23.88 -19.73
N ILE A 584 5.52 -23.48 -18.63
CA ILE A 584 4.07 -23.23 -18.60
C ILE A 584 3.83 -21.79 -19.04
N GLY A 585 3.54 -21.61 -20.34
CA GLY A 585 3.21 -20.32 -20.93
C GLY A 585 1.76 -19.91 -20.71
N ILE A 586 1.53 -18.62 -20.45
CA ILE A 586 0.22 -18.00 -20.33
C ILE A 586 0.10 -16.86 -21.35
N GLN A 587 -0.93 -16.94 -22.18
CA GLN A 587 -1.29 -15.87 -23.11
C GLN A 587 -2.48 -15.09 -22.58
N VAL A 588 -2.41 -13.76 -22.61
CA VAL A 588 -3.47 -12.83 -22.28
C VAL A 588 -4.06 -12.21 -23.56
N LYS A 589 -5.39 -12.18 -23.66
CA LYS A 589 -6.10 -11.51 -24.75
C LYS A 589 -7.15 -10.54 -24.19
N THR A 590 -6.89 -9.25 -24.40
CA THR A 590 -7.82 -8.17 -24.04
C THR A 590 -8.65 -7.77 -25.24
N ARG A 591 -9.96 -7.55 -25.04
CA ARG A 591 -10.82 -6.92 -26.06
C ARG A 591 -11.83 -5.95 -25.45
N SER A 592 -12.18 -4.93 -26.21
CA SER A 592 -13.29 -4.04 -25.88
C SER A 592 -14.60 -4.54 -26.50
N GLY A 593 -15.71 -4.50 -25.76
CA GLY A 593 -17.02 -4.89 -26.29
C GLY A 593 -18.04 -5.26 -25.20
N ASN A 594 -19.11 -5.95 -25.62
CA ASN A 594 -20.12 -6.51 -24.72
C ASN A 594 -19.79 -7.98 -24.42
N LEU A 595 -19.74 -8.36 -23.14
CA LEU A 595 -19.37 -9.72 -22.71
C LEU A 595 -20.15 -10.84 -23.40
N THR A 596 -21.44 -10.64 -23.71
CA THR A 596 -22.29 -11.71 -24.28
C THR A 596 -22.15 -11.88 -25.79
N GLU A 597 -21.55 -10.91 -26.48
CA GLU A 597 -21.36 -10.92 -27.94
C GLU A 597 -19.89 -11.03 -28.35
N ILE A 598 -18.98 -10.82 -27.40
CA ILE A 598 -17.55 -10.80 -27.66
C ILE A 598 -17.01 -12.22 -27.90
N SER A 599 -16.00 -12.28 -28.77
CA SER A 599 -15.18 -13.47 -28.96
C SER A 599 -13.71 -13.06 -29.02
N TRP A 600 -12.87 -13.83 -28.34
CA TRP A 600 -11.42 -13.70 -28.39
C TRP A 600 -10.88 -14.66 -29.45
N SER A 601 -9.95 -14.15 -30.27
CA SER A 601 -9.25 -14.95 -31.25
C SER A 601 -7.79 -15.09 -30.84
N ILE A 602 -7.27 -16.31 -30.89
CA ILE A 602 -5.87 -16.63 -30.61
C ILE A 602 -5.30 -17.40 -31.81
N SER A 603 -4.05 -17.14 -32.19
CA SER A 603 -3.42 -17.82 -33.32
C SER A 603 -3.04 -19.26 -32.94
N LYS A 604 -2.98 -20.15 -33.93
CA LYS A 604 -2.52 -21.53 -33.73
C LYS A 604 -1.14 -21.60 -33.04
N ALA A 605 -0.22 -20.71 -33.41
CA ALA A 605 1.11 -20.66 -32.82
C ALA A 605 1.10 -20.26 -31.33
N GLU A 606 0.20 -19.35 -30.93
CA GLU A 606 0.03 -18.99 -29.51
C GLU A 606 -0.65 -20.12 -28.72
N ILE A 607 -1.62 -20.84 -29.31
CA ILE A 607 -2.25 -22.02 -28.68
C ILE A 607 -1.20 -23.09 -28.39
N GLU A 608 -0.32 -23.38 -29.37
CA GLU A 608 0.69 -24.44 -29.26
C GLU A 608 1.82 -24.13 -28.25
N LYS A 609 2.03 -22.85 -27.93
CA LYS A 609 3.12 -22.41 -27.03
C LYS A 609 2.69 -22.13 -25.60
N ASN A 610 1.40 -21.97 -25.35
CA ASN A 610 0.88 -21.67 -24.03
C ASN A 610 0.08 -22.85 -23.51
N SER A 611 0.07 -23.03 -22.20
CA SER A 611 -0.81 -23.97 -21.51
C SER A 611 -2.17 -23.32 -21.20
N LEU A 612 -2.23 -21.98 -21.15
CA LEU A 612 -3.40 -21.24 -20.72
C LEU A 612 -3.66 -20.00 -21.59
N LEU A 613 -4.93 -19.77 -21.90
CA LEU A 613 -5.43 -18.50 -22.44
C LEU A 613 -6.24 -17.77 -21.37
N VAL A 614 -5.89 -16.52 -21.10
CA VAL A 614 -6.59 -15.59 -20.22
C VAL A 614 -7.35 -14.56 -21.06
N CYS A 615 -8.64 -14.40 -20.79
CA CYS A 615 -9.51 -13.48 -21.52
C CYS A 615 -9.88 -12.29 -20.64
N VAL A 616 -9.58 -11.09 -21.11
CA VAL A 616 -9.87 -9.82 -20.45
C VAL A 616 -10.84 -9.00 -21.31
N LEU A 617 -11.83 -8.40 -20.66
CA LEU A 617 -12.82 -7.53 -21.28
C LEU A 617 -12.65 -6.08 -20.81
N SER A 618 -12.75 -5.12 -21.73
CA SER A 618 -12.93 -3.70 -21.42
C SER A 618 -14.29 -3.25 -21.94
N GLU A 619 -15.21 -2.85 -21.06
CA GLU A 619 -16.52 -2.36 -21.52
C GLU A 619 -16.42 -1.02 -22.25
N GLN A 620 -15.40 -0.23 -21.91
CA GLN A 620 -15.06 0.99 -22.63
C GLN A 620 -14.09 0.71 -23.79
N LYS A 621 -14.21 1.50 -24.85
CA LYS A 621 -13.26 1.49 -25.96
C LYS A 621 -11.92 2.04 -25.48
N ILE A 622 -10.85 1.29 -25.70
CA ILE A 622 -9.49 1.71 -25.33
C ILE A 622 -9.06 2.90 -26.20
N SER A 623 -8.60 3.96 -25.55
CA SER A 623 -8.16 5.22 -26.17
C SER A 623 -7.00 5.86 -25.42
N GLU A 624 -6.21 6.67 -26.11
CA GLU A 624 -5.08 7.35 -25.48
C GLU A 624 -5.51 8.34 -24.40
N ALA A 625 -6.66 9.01 -24.57
CA ALA A 625 -7.10 10.08 -23.67
C ALA A 625 -7.59 9.56 -22.30
N GLN A 626 -7.94 8.27 -22.19
CA GLN A 626 -8.54 7.72 -20.98
C GLN A 626 -7.51 7.71 -19.84
N PRO A 627 -7.80 8.33 -18.68
CA PRO A 627 -6.83 8.39 -17.59
C PRO A 627 -6.64 7.02 -16.94
N ASN A 628 -7.70 6.22 -16.79
CA ASN A 628 -7.67 4.90 -16.15
C ASN A 628 -8.59 3.89 -16.86
N TYR A 629 -8.47 2.61 -16.51
CA TYR A 629 -9.25 1.55 -17.11
C TYR A 629 -9.90 0.65 -16.06
N LYS A 630 -11.21 0.44 -16.16
CA LYS A 630 -11.89 -0.67 -15.50
C LYS A 630 -11.94 -1.85 -16.46
N LEU A 631 -11.27 -2.92 -16.10
CA LEU A 631 -11.13 -4.14 -16.90
C LEU A 631 -11.77 -5.29 -16.17
N ILE A 632 -12.50 -6.14 -16.90
CA ILE A 632 -13.14 -7.32 -16.36
C ILE A 632 -12.27 -8.55 -16.67
N PHE A 633 -11.94 -9.32 -15.64
CA PHE A 633 -11.32 -10.64 -15.84
C PHE A 633 -12.42 -11.62 -16.27
N ALA A 634 -12.60 -11.80 -17.58
CA ALA A 634 -13.73 -12.54 -18.13
C ALA A 634 -13.64 -14.07 -17.89
N GLY A 635 -12.43 -14.58 -17.65
CA GLY A 635 -12.17 -16.00 -17.37
C GLY A 635 -10.91 -16.48 -18.05
N PHE A 636 -10.64 -17.78 -17.95
CA PHE A 636 -9.50 -18.44 -18.58
C PHE A 636 -9.91 -19.77 -19.20
N ILE A 637 -9.11 -20.31 -20.12
CA ILE A 637 -9.33 -21.64 -20.70
C ILE A 637 -7.99 -22.31 -21.02
N PRO A 638 -7.83 -23.62 -20.75
CA PRO A 638 -6.67 -24.38 -21.18
C PRO A 638 -6.59 -24.38 -22.70
N THR A 639 -5.40 -24.14 -23.24
CA THR A 639 -5.22 -24.08 -24.71
C THR A 639 -5.56 -25.40 -25.40
N SER A 640 -5.40 -26.53 -24.71
CA SER A 640 -5.80 -27.86 -25.17
C SER A 640 -7.30 -28.02 -25.43
N GLU A 641 -8.15 -27.17 -24.85
CA GLU A 641 -9.60 -27.19 -25.03
C GLU A 641 -10.08 -26.27 -26.16
N ILE A 642 -9.19 -25.44 -26.72
CA ILE A 642 -9.53 -24.50 -27.79
C ILE A 642 -9.58 -25.22 -29.13
N LYS A 643 -10.74 -25.17 -29.79
CA LYS A 643 -10.88 -25.66 -31.17
C LYS A 643 -10.23 -24.71 -32.17
N ILE A 644 -9.46 -25.25 -33.10
CA ILE A 644 -8.73 -24.50 -34.13
C ILE A 644 -9.49 -24.58 -35.46
N GLU A 645 -9.78 -23.42 -36.04
CA GLU A 645 -10.36 -23.27 -37.37
C GLU A 645 -9.35 -22.54 -38.29
N GLY A 646 -8.73 -23.30 -39.20
CA GLY A 646 -7.63 -22.77 -40.03
C GLY A 646 -6.39 -22.44 -39.19
N ASN A 647 -6.02 -21.16 -39.11
CA ASN A 647 -4.84 -20.68 -38.38
C ASN A 647 -5.18 -19.97 -37.05
N LYS A 648 -6.43 -20.01 -36.61
CA LYS A 648 -6.89 -19.35 -35.37
C LYS A 648 -7.88 -20.22 -34.60
N GLY A 649 -7.87 -20.09 -33.27
CA GLY A 649 -8.95 -20.54 -32.40
C GLY A 649 -9.82 -19.36 -31.98
N TYR A 650 -11.09 -19.64 -31.70
CA TYR A 650 -12.07 -18.66 -31.24
C TYR A 650 -12.71 -19.14 -29.94
N VAL A 651 -12.76 -18.26 -28.96
CA VAL A 651 -13.29 -18.53 -27.62
C VAL A 651 -14.35 -17.48 -27.28
N LYS A 652 -15.49 -17.92 -26.76
CA LYS A 652 -16.55 -17.05 -26.23
C LYS A 652 -16.55 -17.13 -24.70
N VAL A 653 -17.25 -16.20 -24.05
CA VAL A 653 -17.32 -16.16 -22.59
C VAL A 653 -17.91 -17.45 -21.97
N ASP A 654 -18.84 -18.12 -22.67
CA ASP A 654 -19.47 -19.37 -22.24
C ASP A 654 -18.51 -20.56 -22.28
N ASP A 655 -17.38 -20.45 -23.00
CA ASP A 655 -16.36 -21.49 -23.11
C ASP A 655 -15.31 -21.39 -21.98
N LEU A 656 -15.30 -20.30 -21.21
CA LEU A 656 -14.27 -20.02 -20.20
C LEU A 656 -14.57 -20.69 -18.85
N TYR A 657 -13.52 -20.96 -18.09
CA TYR A 657 -13.59 -21.19 -16.65
C TYR A 657 -13.57 -19.86 -15.89
N TYR A 658 -14.22 -19.84 -14.73
CA TYR A 658 -14.30 -18.66 -13.87
C TYR A 658 -12.94 -18.16 -13.42
N SER A 659 -12.70 -16.85 -13.54
CA SER A 659 -11.40 -16.21 -13.28
C SER A 659 -10.85 -16.47 -11.88
N GLY A 660 -11.72 -16.61 -10.87
CA GLY A 660 -11.30 -16.89 -9.49
C GLY A 660 -10.59 -18.23 -9.30
N GLY A 661 -10.77 -19.18 -10.22
CA GLY A 661 -10.12 -20.49 -10.15
C GLY A 661 -8.72 -20.56 -10.76
N ILE A 662 -8.20 -19.47 -11.34
CA ILE A 662 -6.99 -19.52 -12.17
C ILE A 662 -5.74 -19.90 -11.38
N TYR A 663 -5.60 -19.40 -10.15
CA TYR A 663 -4.45 -19.71 -9.30
C TYR A 663 -4.40 -21.22 -9.02
N SER A 664 -5.50 -21.78 -8.50
CA SER A 664 -5.62 -23.21 -8.21
C SER A 664 -5.47 -24.09 -9.45
N TYR A 665 -5.95 -23.63 -10.61
CA TYR A 665 -5.75 -24.35 -11.88
C TYR A 665 -4.27 -24.40 -12.27
N LEU A 666 -3.57 -23.26 -12.24
CA LEU A 666 -2.14 -23.18 -12.53
C LEU A 666 -1.33 -24.04 -11.55
N GLU A 667 -1.70 -24.05 -10.26
CA GLU A 667 -1.08 -24.95 -9.29
C GLU A 667 -1.34 -26.43 -9.58
N SER A 668 -2.51 -26.79 -10.09
CA SER A 668 -2.83 -28.19 -10.43
C SER A 668 -1.96 -28.73 -11.58
N LEU A 669 -1.44 -27.86 -12.43
CA LEU A 669 -0.50 -28.25 -13.48
C LEU A 669 0.84 -28.73 -12.91
N PHE A 670 1.19 -28.37 -11.67
CA PHE A 670 2.40 -28.83 -10.99
C PHE A 670 2.38 -30.32 -10.61
N ILE A 671 1.18 -30.92 -10.52
CA ILE A 671 1.01 -32.29 -10.00
C ILE A 671 1.04 -33.33 -11.15
N LYS A 672 0.99 -32.90 -12.41
CA LYS A 672 0.84 -33.79 -13.58
C LYS A 672 2.14 -34.12 -14.33
N ASP A 673 3.28 -33.58 -13.91
CA ASP A 673 4.62 -33.93 -14.44
C ASP A 673 5.48 -34.69 -13.43
#